data_AF-A0A671LNJ6-F1
#
_entry.id   AF-A0A671LNJ6-F1
#
_cell.length_a   1.000
_cell.length_b   1.000
_cell.length_c   1.000
_cell.angle_alpha   90.00
_cell.angle_beta   90.00
_cell.angle_gamma   90.00
#
_symmetry.space_group_name_H-M   'P 1'
#
loop_
_entity.id
_entity.type
_entity.pdbx_description
1 polymer ?
#
loop_
_entity_poly.entity_id
_entity_poly.type
_entity_poly.pdbx_seq_one_letter_code
_entity_poly.pdbx_strand_id
1 'polypeptide(L)'
;MSPAQWDLPPELCCRPMAFVALTGLDVVYNAIHRAIWDAFCANRRADRVPISFKVLLGDHEYPKCRTKRTSYEWYIPKGILKTGWMNKHLNLVPALVVLFYELDWDDPQWKEKQSECATKVEIVRTSLQGRNTKVAVVLIQKKTPLPPGEDLVASERASALCGACDLSGKSLFVLPHTDHLVGYIIRLENAFYEHAQTYYYNEIRRVKSHKEFLNKTTHQVTRISAVNRNFYIAEFIYKDPHTFHVLSCRYYRTAYSLVHELRAHETNMLEIKTMAGFINYKICRLCFQHNTPLDAIAQFRKHIDLCKKKIGSAELAFEHTAWMSKQFQSFGDLFDEAIKLGLTAIQTQNPGFYYQQAAYYAQERKQQAGQLCSHEPGVVYPAPDPLETPSGALDFYGQRPWRQGHQSIDPPDSEKEKQGILALQVKERDVLHSELVIALLSNAVAQFKKYKCPRMKSHLMVQMGEEYYHAKDYTKALKLLDYVMCDYRTERWWSLLTSILCTALKCSYLMGQVKDYITYSMELMGRASILHEEQKSRIEKNLIKVLMNEVPQPEPDCDLTSVKTAQSLWSDRISLAGNNEFTIEVQDYVPFVQCKAKFLYPSFHIDEPVQLHVYVRADCPHPVRFSKLCVSLSNQEYNQYCLLEDTSKEKDILETSTQENMCLVPGKTRKYCFKFVAKTEDVGKKIEITSVGLMLGREMGRYVYLNWRGGWGDAASSHETLQASRSFKRRTRLPEQQLDWDTVTIQSSTMIISRVPKISVQLTHEPPALTNEMYCMIVTIQSEEDTVAKDIKLTAGLKPGQDASLTQSTQITVNGSEVCDDSHPALLPDISLGDLQPGQKIVKPLYIHCMSTGSRILLFHVAYSVSATVEGKDINCKCHKDETVTLETVVPFEVAMKFVSSKFEHLERVYVDIPFLLMMDILSASPWPIELVNSEVQLASSMTPIDQPQSQVEGVTLQTSECASECFLLKCPPVQNGTSTVASGHYFISWKRKSAFAETSVVRTIVILPHVMLENIPLYVHAELPSFGRVRESLPVRYHLENRTGLVQDVEIGVEPSDAFMFSGLKQVRMRILPGAEQEMLYNFYPLMAGYQVLPQLNVNLLRFPNISSQLLRRFLPSRIFVKPQGRNGDTSIEAA
;
A
#
# COMPACT_ATOMS: atom_id res chain seq x y z
N MET A 1 4.29 -30.93 -33.95
CA MET A 1 5.35 -29.91 -33.97
C MET A 1 6.55 -30.49 -33.25
N SER A 2 7.66 -30.71 -33.95
CA SER A 2 8.94 -30.92 -33.27
C SER A 2 9.16 -29.76 -32.29
N PRO A 3 9.58 -29.98 -31.04
CA PRO A 3 9.93 -28.88 -30.16
C PRO A 3 10.89 -27.96 -30.91
N ALA A 4 10.68 -26.64 -30.81
CA ALA A 4 11.54 -25.70 -31.50
C ALA A 4 12.99 -26.02 -31.11
N GLN A 5 13.95 -25.89 -32.03
CA GLN A 5 15.37 -26.20 -31.83
C GLN A 5 16.01 -25.54 -30.58
N TRP A 6 15.29 -24.60 -29.97
CA TRP A 6 15.69 -23.74 -28.86
C TRP A 6 14.91 -23.98 -27.57
N ASP A 7 13.93 -24.90 -27.55
CA ASP A 7 13.21 -25.26 -26.33
C ASP A 7 14.12 -26.06 -25.38
N LEU A 8 13.99 -25.77 -24.09
CA LEU A 8 14.73 -26.50 -23.06
C LEU A 8 14.19 -27.94 -22.97
N PRO A 9 15.05 -28.96 -22.90
CA PRO A 9 14.60 -30.34 -22.73
C PRO A 9 13.76 -30.47 -21.45
N PRO A 10 12.63 -31.19 -21.47
CA PRO A 10 11.81 -31.38 -20.28
C PRO A 10 12.61 -31.99 -19.13
N GLU A 11 13.59 -32.86 -19.45
CA GLU A 11 14.52 -33.44 -18.48
C GLU A 11 15.36 -32.39 -17.74
N LEU A 12 15.66 -31.26 -18.39
CA LEU A 12 16.40 -30.15 -17.79
C LEU A 12 15.50 -29.34 -16.85
N CYS A 13 14.22 -29.16 -17.21
CA CYS A 13 13.23 -28.39 -16.45
C CYS A 13 12.68 -29.16 -15.24
N CYS A 14 12.79 -30.48 -15.19
CA CYS A 14 12.40 -31.26 -14.01
C CYS A 14 13.38 -31.05 -12.84
N ARG A 15 12.86 -31.06 -11.60
CA ARG A 15 13.69 -31.25 -10.41
C ARG A 15 14.14 -32.73 -10.40
N PRO A 16 15.43 -33.04 -10.41
CA PRO A 16 15.89 -34.41 -10.46
C PRO A 16 15.63 -35.06 -9.11
N MET A 17 14.85 -36.13 -9.15
CA MET A 17 14.56 -36.96 -7.99
C MET A 17 15.47 -38.20 -8.01
N ALA A 18 15.72 -38.79 -6.85
CA ALA A 18 16.39 -40.08 -6.76
C ALA A 18 15.51 -41.14 -7.39
N PHE A 19 15.99 -41.87 -8.40
CA PHE A 19 15.17 -42.88 -9.08
C PHE A 19 15.30 -44.24 -8.38
N VAL A 20 14.17 -44.78 -7.89
CA VAL A 20 14.08 -46.08 -7.23
C VAL A 20 13.10 -46.96 -8.01
N ALA A 21 13.54 -48.15 -8.38
CA ALA A 21 12.70 -49.13 -9.04
C ALA A 21 12.14 -50.11 -8.00
N LEU A 22 10.84 -50.36 -8.04
CA LEU A 22 10.18 -51.37 -7.21
C LEU A 22 9.88 -52.59 -8.09
N THR A 23 10.31 -53.77 -7.68
CA THR A 23 10.10 -55.05 -8.37
C THR A 23 9.40 -56.03 -7.43
N GLY A 24 8.64 -56.98 -7.97
CA GLY A 24 7.93 -58.00 -7.17
C GLY A 24 6.52 -57.62 -6.68
N LEU A 25 6.06 -56.39 -6.95
CA LEU A 25 4.68 -55.96 -6.67
C LEU A 25 3.77 -56.26 -7.88
N ASP A 26 2.73 -57.05 -7.65
CA ASP A 26 1.63 -57.25 -8.60
C ASP A 26 0.48 -56.29 -8.31
N VAL A 27 0.52 -55.14 -8.98
CA VAL A 27 -0.48 -54.06 -8.84
C VAL A 27 -1.81 -54.39 -9.52
N VAL A 28 -1.84 -55.42 -10.37
CA VAL A 28 -3.03 -55.78 -11.18
C VAL A 28 -3.93 -56.75 -10.43
N TYR A 29 -3.37 -57.78 -9.78
CA TYR A 29 -4.15 -58.86 -9.18
C TYR A 29 -4.14 -58.89 -7.65
N ASN A 30 -3.17 -58.27 -6.98
CA ASN A 30 -3.06 -58.31 -5.51
C ASN A 30 -3.43 -56.95 -4.86
N ALA A 31 -4.51 -56.95 -4.08
CA ALA A 31 -5.02 -55.76 -3.39
C ALA A 31 -4.04 -55.19 -2.35
N ILE A 32 -3.23 -56.04 -1.70
CA ILE A 32 -2.22 -55.62 -0.72
C ILE A 32 -1.08 -54.88 -1.43
N HIS A 33 -0.59 -55.43 -2.54
CA HIS A 33 0.44 -54.79 -3.36
C HIS A 33 -0.04 -53.46 -3.95
N ARG A 34 -1.31 -53.38 -4.34
CA ARG A 34 -1.93 -52.13 -4.80
C ARG A 34 -2.02 -51.09 -3.68
N ALA A 35 -2.43 -51.46 -2.48
CA ALA A 35 -2.47 -50.56 -1.32
C ALA A 35 -1.07 -50.04 -0.93
N ILE A 36 -0.04 -50.89 -1.00
CA ILE A 36 1.35 -50.49 -0.78
C ILE A 36 1.81 -49.48 -1.85
N TRP A 37 1.52 -49.75 -3.12
CA TRP A 37 1.84 -48.83 -4.22
C TRP A 37 1.12 -47.48 -4.09
N ASP A 38 -0.19 -47.51 -3.80
CA ASP A 38 -1.00 -46.30 -3.62
C ASP A 38 -0.48 -45.47 -2.44
N ALA A 39 0.02 -46.10 -1.37
CA ALA A 39 0.61 -45.41 -0.23
C ALA A 39 1.98 -44.75 -0.53
N PHE A 40 2.77 -45.29 -1.48
CA PHE A 40 3.98 -44.62 -2.02
C PHE A 40 3.65 -43.46 -2.97
N CYS A 41 2.48 -43.50 -3.62
CA CYS A 41 2.02 -42.48 -4.58
C CYS A 41 1.17 -41.35 -3.94
N ALA A 42 0.45 -41.62 -2.85
CA ALA A 42 -0.50 -40.69 -2.25
C ALA A 42 0.16 -39.49 -1.56
N ASN A 43 -0.25 -38.28 -1.99
CA ASN A 43 0.01 -36.97 -1.38
C ASN A 43 1.45 -36.72 -0.87
N ARG A 44 2.36 -36.54 -1.83
CA ARG A 44 3.72 -36.04 -1.57
C ARG A 44 3.69 -34.56 -1.17
N ARG A 45 3.47 -34.30 0.11
CA ARG A 45 3.71 -32.99 0.72
C ARG A 45 5.21 -32.65 0.62
N ALA A 46 5.56 -31.36 0.66
CA ALA A 46 6.93 -30.87 0.52
C ALA A 46 7.94 -31.40 1.56
N ASP A 47 7.44 -31.95 2.68
CA ASP A 47 8.25 -32.56 3.74
C ASP A 47 8.75 -33.98 3.43
N ARG A 48 8.17 -34.66 2.42
CA ARG A 48 8.64 -35.99 2.01
C ARG A 48 9.87 -35.92 1.12
N VAL A 49 10.65 -37.00 1.14
CA VAL A 49 11.93 -37.10 0.44
C VAL A 49 11.74 -37.17 -1.08
N PRO A 50 12.57 -36.48 -1.90
CA PRO A 50 12.39 -36.38 -3.36
C PRO A 50 12.84 -37.66 -4.12
N ILE A 51 12.01 -38.70 -4.10
CA ILE A 51 12.27 -40.00 -4.75
C ILE A 51 11.26 -40.25 -5.89
N SER A 52 11.70 -40.59 -7.09
CA SER A 52 10.83 -41.08 -8.17
C SER A 52 10.71 -42.61 -8.08
N PHE A 53 9.50 -43.14 -7.88
CA PHE A 53 9.24 -44.57 -7.89
C PHE A 53 8.67 -45.01 -9.24
N LYS A 54 9.16 -46.14 -9.78
CA LYS A 54 8.50 -46.86 -10.88
C LYS A 54 8.43 -48.34 -10.54
N VAL A 55 7.26 -48.94 -10.75
CA VAL A 55 7.11 -50.40 -10.70
C VAL A 55 7.64 -50.97 -12.02
N LEU A 56 8.58 -51.90 -11.93
CA LEU A 56 9.15 -52.62 -13.06
C LEU A 56 8.96 -54.13 -12.85
N LEU A 57 8.77 -54.85 -13.95
CA LEU A 57 8.74 -56.32 -13.92
C LEU A 57 10.14 -56.88 -13.59
N GLY A 58 10.19 -58.05 -12.97
CA GLY A 58 11.45 -58.72 -12.58
C GLY A 58 12.41 -58.96 -13.75
N ASP A 59 11.87 -59.11 -14.97
CA ASP A 59 12.62 -59.41 -16.19
C ASP A 59 12.99 -58.15 -17.01
N HIS A 60 12.86 -56.95 -16.44
CA HIS A 60 13.15 -55.72 -17.17
C HIS A 60 14.64 -55.60 -17.52
N GLU A 61 14.94 -55.50 -18.83
CA GLU A 61 16.30 -55.28 -19.31
C GLU A 61 16.76 -53.83 -19.12
N TYR A 62 17.74 -53.63 -18.24
CA TYR A 62 18.36 -52.33 -18.06
C TYR A 62 19.43 -52.04 -19.15
N PRO A 63 19.66 -50.77 -19.54
CA PRO A 63 20.62 -50.46 -20.59
C PRO A 63 22.05 -50.95 -20.28
N LYS A 64 22.67 -51.77 -21.14
CA LYS A 64 24.01 -52.33 -20.85
C LYS A 64 25.09 -51.24 -20.62
N CYS A 65 26.01 -51.48 -19.69
CA CYS A 65 27.13 -50.58 -19.43
C CYS A 65 28.14 -50.67 -20.57
N ARG A 66 28.55 -49.53 -21.18
CA ARG A 66 29.57 -49.56 -22.24
C ARG A 66 30.94 -49.88 -21.64
N THR A 67 31.74 -50.67 -22.34
CA THR A 67 33.13 -50.98 -21.99
C THR A 67 33.96 -49.69 -21.86
N LYS A 68 34.74 -49.60 -20.78
CA LYS A 68 35.57 -48.42 -20.47
C LYS A 68 36.79 -48.38 -21.39
N ARG A 69 37.19 -47.18 -21.82
CA ARG A 69 38.44 -46.96 -22.57
C ARG A 69 39.57 -46.68 -21.60
N THR A 70 40.71 -47.30 -21.85
CA THR A 70 41.91 -47.25 -21.00
C THR A 70 42.88 -46.10 -21.37
N SER A 71 42.76 -45.49 -22.57
CA SER A 71 43.59 -44.34 -22.98
C SER A 71 42.84 -43.32 -23.85
N TYR A 72 43.31 -42.06 -23.84
CA TYR A 72 42.68 -40.89 -24.49
C TYR A 72 43.59 -40.14 -25.49
N GLU A 73 44.80 -40.62 -25.77
CA GLU A 73 45.83 -39.87 -26.54
C GLU A 73 45.40 -39.45 -27.97
N TRP A 74 44.48 -40.18 -28.60
CA TRP A 74 44.04 -39.93 -29.99
C TRP A 74 42.54 -39.70 -30.15
N TYR A 75 41.83 -39.37 -29.05
CA TYR A 75 40.37 -39.26 -29.06
C TYR A 75 39.89 -37.82 -29.32
N ILE A 76 39.27 -37.58 -30.47
CA ILE A 76 38.55 -36.34 -30.76
C ILE A 76 37.09 -36.49 -30.29
N PRO A 77 36.59 -35.65 -29.38
CA PRO A 77 35.21 -35.71 -28.91
C PRO A 77 34.26 -35.30 -30.03
N LYS A 78 33.23 -36.12 -30.27
CA LYS A 78 32.20 -35.91 -31.31
C LYS A 78 31.19 -34.79 -30.99
N GLY A 79 31.22 -34.26 -29.77
CA GLY A 79 30.31 -33.25 -29.23
C GLY A 79 30.47 -33.12 -27.71
N ILE A 80 29.80 -32.13 -27.12
CA ILE A 80 29.81 -31.82 -25.68
C ILE A 80 28.90 -32.80 -24.94
N LEU A 81 27.58 -32.61 -24.97
CA LEU A 81 26.63 -33.40 -24.18
C LEU A 81 25.70 -34.24 -25.07
N LYS A 82 25.60 -35.54 -24.76
CA LYS A 82 24.70 -36.47 -25.47
C LYS A 82 23.25 -36.29 -25.03
N THR A 83 22.33 -36.28 -25.99
CA THR A 83 20.88 -36.12 -25.76
C THR A 83 20.31 -37.22 -24.86
N GLY A 84 20.67 -38.48 -25.11
CA GLY A 84 20.19 -39.63 -24.31
C GLY A 84 20.77 -39.74 -22.89
N TRP A 85 21.74 -38.92 -22.49
CA TRP A 85 22.38 -39.06 -21.17
C TRP A 85 21.45 -38.67 -20.01
N MET A 86 20.74 -37.54 -20.12
CA MET A 86 19.84 -37.07 -19.06
C MET A 86 18.69 -38.05 -18.83
N ASN A 87 17.99 -38.44 -19.91
CA ASN A 87 16.89 -39.40 -19.83
C ASN A 87 17.35 -40.76 -19.25
N LYS A 88 18.55 -41.21 -19.63
CA LYS A 88 19.16 -42.42 -19.06
C LYS A 88 19.29 -42.34 -17.53
N HIS A 89 19.87 -41.27 -16.99
CA HIS A 89 20.14 -41.15 -15.55
C HIS A 89 18.96 -40.63 -14.72
N LEU A 90 17.89 -40.12 -15.35
CA LEU A 90 16.67 -39.71 -14.65
C LEU A 90 15.60 -40.81 -14.64
N ASN A 91 15.44 -41.55 -15.74
CA ASN A 91 14.26 -42.40 -15.95
C ASN A 91 14.56 -43.89 -16.18
N LEU A 92 15.77 -44.24 -16.62
CA LEU A 92 16.11 -45.61 -17.05
C LEU A 92 17.10 -46.34 -16.12
N VAL A 93 17.93 -45.61 -15.37
CA VAL A 93 18.94 -46.20 -14.47
C VAL A 93 18.56 -45.94 -13.02
N PRO A 94 18.03 -46.94 -12.30
CA PRO A 94 17.70 -46.76 -10.89
C PRO A 94 18.96 -46.71 -10.03
N ALA A 95 18.91 -45.90 -8.96
CA ALA A 95 19.92 -45.84 -7.92
C ALA A 95 19.79 -47.02 -6.94
N LEU A 96 18.55 -47.45 -6.69
CA LEU A 96 18.18 -48.59 -5.86
C LEU A 96 17.09 -49.40 -6.56
N VAL A 97 17.25 -50.72 -6.60
CA VAL A 97 16.16 -51.65 -6.95
C VAL A 97 15.70 -52.33 -5.67
N VAL A 98 14.40 -52.23 -5.38
CA VAL A 98 13.76 -52.79 -4.19
C VAL A 98 12.88 -53.95 -4.61
N LEU A 99 13.21 -55.16 -4.15
CA LEU A 99 12.42 -56.36 -4.38
C LEU A 99 11.45 -56.55 -3.21
N PHE A 100 10.14 -56.54 -3.48
CA PHE A 100 9.12 -56.94 -2.51
C PHE A 100 8.89 -58.44 -2.60
N TYR A 101 8.89 -59.11 -1.46
CA TYR A 101 8.62 -60.54 -1.36
C TYR A 101 7.72 -60.84 -0.15
N GLU A 102 6.67 -61.62 -0.35
CA GLU A 102 5.76 -62.04 0.72
C GLU A 102 6.36 -63.21 1.50
N LEU A 103 6.77 -62.98 2.75
CA LEU A 103 7.41 -64.00 3.59
C LEU A 103 7.20 -63.71 5.07
N ASP A 104 6.53 -64.63 5.76
CA ASP A 104 6.37 -64.60 7.21
C ASP A 104 7.47 -65.42 7.89
N TRP A 105 7.95 -64.98 9.06
CA TRP A 105 9.02 -65.67 9.78
C TRP A 105 8.63 -67.07 10.27
N ASP A 106 7.33 -67.39 10.38
CA ASP A 106 6.79 -68.66 10.90
C ASP A 106 6.51 -69.72 9.81
N ASP A 107 6.89 -69.47 8.56
CA ASP A 107 6.49 -70.35 7.43
C ASP A 107 7.14 -71.76 7.50
N PRO A 108 6.36 -72.85 7.28
CA PRO A 108 6.86 -74.23 7.34
C PRO A 108 7.81 -74.59 6.17
N GLN A 109 7.76 -73.85 5.06
CA GLN A 109 8.59 -74.05 3.86
C GLN A 109 9.73 -73.02 3.73
N TRP A 110 10.34 -72.64 4.85
CA TRP A 110 11.35 -71.58 4.91
C TRP A 110 12.50 -71.73 3.89
N LYS A 111 13.08 -72.93 3.76
CA LYS A 111 14.25 -73.16 2.88
C LYS A 111 13.92 -73.01 1.39
N GLU A 112 12.72 -73.38 0.97
CA GLU A 112 12.28 -73.29 -0.42
C GLU A 112 12.03 -71.83 -0.82
N LYS A 113 11.29 -71.09 0.02
CA LYS A 113 11.06 -69.65 -0.17
C LYS A 113 12.36 -68.83 -0.08
N GLN A 114 13.29 -69.22 0.78
CA GLN A 114 14.63 -68.63 0.84
C GLN A 114 15.38 -68.81 -0.49
N SER A 115 15.33 -70.01 -1.09
CA SER A 115 15.97 -70.27 -2.38
C SER A 115 15.30 -69.50 -3.53
N GLU A 116 13.96 -69.39 -3.52
CA GLU A 116 13.22 -68.62 -4.52
C GLU A 116 13.54 -67.12 -4.48
N CYS A 117 13.63 -66.55 -3.26
CA CYS A 117 14.03 -65.16 -3.07
C CYS A 117 15.46 -64.93 -3.57
N ALA A 118 16.39 -65.85 -3.29
CA ALA A 118 17.77 -65.76 -3.76
C ALA A 118 17.84 -65.76 -5.30
N THR A 119 17.09 -66.64 -5.98
CA THR A 119 17.02 -66.68 -7.45
C THR A 119 16.47 -65.37 -8.04
N LYS A 120 15.40 -64.80 -7.45
CA LYS A 120 14.85 -63.51 -7.92
C LYS A 120 15.84 -62.36 -7.75
N VAL A 121 16.59 -62.34 -6.65
CA VAL A 121 17.66 -61.34 -6.43
C VAL A 121 18.78 -61.51 -7.46
N GLU A 122 19.15 -62.75 -7.80
CA GLU A 122 20.20 -63.04 -8.78
C GLU A 122 19.82 -62.66 -10.21
N ILE A 123 18.55 -62.84 -10.61
CA ILE A 123 18.02 -62.37 -11.90
C ILE A 123 18.19 -60.85 -12.02
N VAL A 124 17.75 -60.10 -10.99
CA VAL A 124 17.88 -58.63 -10.96
C VAL A 124 19.35 -58.21 -11.00
N ARG A 125 20.23 -58.91 -10.29
CA ARG A 125 21.68 -58.63 -10.26
C ARG A 125 22.32 -58.87 -11.63
N THR A 126 21.93 -59.92 -12.32
CA THR A 126 22.41 -60.25 -13.68
C THR A 126 22.01 -59.15 -14.68
N SER A 127 20.77 -58.67 -14.60
CA SER A 127 20.28 -57.55 -15.43
C SER A 127 21.00 -56.22 -15.15
N LEU A 128 21.65 -56.08 -13.98
CA LEU A 128 22.38 -54.89 -13.54
C LEU A 128 23.91 -55.01 -13.69
N GLN A 129 24.42 -56.09 -14.29
CA GLN A 129 25.85 -56.36 -14.37
C GLN A 129 26.65 -55.17 -14.96
N GLY A 130 27.68 -54.74 -14.22
CA GLY A 130 28.56 -53.61 -14.60
C GLY A 130 28.12 -52.22 -14.11
N ARG A 131 27.04 -52.12 -13.30
CA ARG A 131 26.59 -50.88 -12.63
C ARG A 131 26.72 -50.99 -11.12
N ASN A 132 26.87 -49.85 -10.44
CA ASN A 132 26.97 -49.76 -8.98
C ASN A 132 25.60 -49.67 -8.28
N THR A 133 24.50 -49.96 -8.97
CA THR A 133 23.13 -49.87 -8.43
C THR A 133 22.98 -50.83 -7.26
N LYS A 134 22.42 -50.36 -6.14
CA LYS A 134 22.19 -51.20 -4.96
C LYS A 134 20.90 -51.99 -5.12
N VAL A 135 20.84 -53.16 -4.48
CA VAL A 135 19.63 -54.00 -4.37
C VAL A 135 19.23 -54.08 -2.91
N ALA A 136 17.94 -53.89 -2.62
CA ALA A 136 17.36 -54.08 -1.29
C ALA A 136 16.14 -54.99 -1.37
N VAL A 137 15.83 -55.69 -0.28
CA VAL A 137 14.69 -56.61 -0.17
C VAL A 137 13.75 -56.10 0.93
N VAL A 138 12.46 -56.03 0.63
CA VAL A 138 11.41 -55.70 1.57
C VAL A 138 10.51 -56.92 1.74
N LEU A 139 10.45 -57.46 2.95
CA LEU A 139 9.57 -58.56 3.30
C LEU A 139 8.21 -58.02 3.72
N ILE A 140 7.15 -58.47 3.04
CA ILE A 140 5.77 -58.15 3.41
C ILE A 140 5.30 -59.21 4.40
N GLN A 141 4.93 -58.78 5.61
CA GLN A 141 4.50 -59.66 6.70
C GLN A 141 3.05 -59.43 7.06
N LYS A 142 2.30 -60.53 7.29
CA LYS A 142 0.88 -60.47 7.67
C LYS A 142 0.68 -60.29 9.18
N LYS A 143 1.69 -60.61 9.99
CA LYS A 143 1.69 -60.42 11.46
C LYS A 143 2.53 -59.21 11.87
N THR A 144 2.17 -58.56 12.97
CA THR A 144 2.97 -57.48 13.57
C THR A 144 4.25 -58.05 14.18
N PRO A 145 5.45 -57.56 13.83
CA PRO A 145 6.67 -57.92 14.52
C PRO A 145 6.64 -57.35 15.95
N LEU A 146 7.02 -58.18 16.92
CA LEU A 146 7.24 -57.79 18.33
C LEU A 146 8.45 -56.83 18.43
N PRO A 147 8.56 -55.99 19.48
CA PRO A 147 9.63 -55.01 19.63
C PRO A 147 11.05 -55.64 19.63
N PRO A 148 12.08 -54.87 19.23
CA PRO A 148 13.44 -55.39 19.05
C PRO A 148 14.02 -55.88 20.38
N GLY A 149 14.15 -57.20 20.54
CA GLY A 149 14.76 -57.83 21.72
C GLY A 149 14.18 -59.20 22.08
N GLU A 150 12.97 -59.54 21.64
CA GLU A 150 12.28 -60.77 22.11
C GLU A 150 12.26 -61.94 21.10
N ASP A 151 12.74 -61.76 19.86
CA ASP A 151 12.72 -62.80 18.81
C ASP A 151 14.13 -63.16 18.28
N LEU A 152 14.86 -64.05 18.98
CA LEU A 152 16.15 -64.59 18.49
C LEU A 152 16.00 -65.29 17.13
N VAL A 153 14.85 -65.94 16.91
CA VAL A 153 14.56 -66.73 15.69
C VAL A 153 14.44 -65.82 14.46
N ALA A 154 13.83 -64.64 14.59
CA ALA A 154 13.73 -63.69 13.50
C ALA A 154 15.10 -63.12 13.11
N SER A 155 15.97 -62.85 14.09
CA SER A 155 17.34 -62.36 13.83
C SER A 155 18.21 -63.41 13.15
N GLU A 156 18.14 -64.67 13.58
CA GLU A 156 18.89 -65.77 12.97
C GLU A 156 18.43 -66.03 11.51
N ARG A 157 17.12 -66.11 11.29
CA ARG A 157 16.54 -66.28 9.95
C ARG A 157 16.79 -65.10 9.02
N ALA A 158 16.78 -63.87 9.54
CA ALA A 158 17.17 -62.68 8.77
C ALA A 158 18.64 -62.72 8.33
N SER A 159 19.53 -63.19 9.21
CA SER A 159 20.95 -63.38 8.87
C SER A 159 21.16 -64.46 7.81
N ALA A 160 20.40 -65.57 7.88
CA ALA A 160 20.45 -66.65 6.91
C ALA A 160 19.92 -66.22 5.53
N LEU A 161 18.84 -65.44 5.48
CA LEU A 161 18.33 -64.86 4.23
C LEU A 161 19.31 -63.85 3.62
N CYS A 162 19.91 -62.98 4.44
CA CYS A 162 20.95 -62.06 3.99
C CYS A 162 22.17 -62.80 3.42
N GLY A 163 22.59 -63.89 4.07
CA GLY A 163 23.68 -64.75 3.61
C GLY A 163 23.37 -65.46 2.29
N ALA A 164 22.14 -65.97 2.12
CA ALA A 164 21.72 -66.62 0.87
C ALA A 164 21.57 -65.64 -0.32
N CYS A 165 21.21 -64.38 -0.04
CA CYS A 165 21.03 -63.35 -1.05
C CYS A 165 22.28 -62.48 -1.31
N ASP A 166 23.40 -62.72 -0.59
CA ASP A 166 24.57 -61.82 -0.55
C ASP A 166 24.19 -60.35 -0.32
N LEU A 167 23.32 -60.09 0.67
CA LEU A 167 22.85 -58.76 1.02
C LEU A 167 23.42 -58.33 2.37
N SER A 168 23.64 -57.02 2.54
CA SER A 168 23.96 -56.47 3.86
C SER A 168 22.70 -56.41 4.72
N GLY A 169 22.84 -56.66 6.04
CA GLY A 169 21.70 -56.56 6.98
C GLY A 169 21.02 -55.18 7.02
N LYS A 170 21.65 -54.14 6.47
CA LYS A 170 21.07 -52.79 6.30
C LYS A 170 20.16 -52.64 5.07
N SER A 171 20.13 -53.64 4.19
CA SER A 171 19.37 -53.63 2.93
C SER A 171 18.18 -54.59 2.95
N LEU A 172 17.92 -55.22 4.10
CA LEU A 172 16.72 -56.02 4.37
C LEU A 172 15.76 -55.17 5.22
N PHE A 173 14.53 -55.02 4.76
CA PHE A 173 13.49 -54.30 5.48
C PHE A 173 12.25 -55.17 5.67
N VAL A 174 11.49 -54.88 6.72
CA VAL A 174 10.25 -55.59 7.03
C VAL A 174 9.10 -54.59 7.01
N LEU A 175 8.05 -54.90 6.26
CA LEU A 175 6.82 -54.13 6.14
C LEU A 175 5.64 -54.93 6.69
N PRO A 176 5.15 -54.62 7.91
CA PRO A 176 3.99 -55.28 8.47
C PRO A 176 2.69 -54.72 7.88
N HIS A 177 1.75 -55.60 7.56
CA HIS A 177 0.41 -55.24 7.11
C HIS A 177 -0.48 -54.86 8.30
N THR A 178 -0.60 -53.56 8.58
CA THR A 178 -1.44 -52.99 9.65
C THR A 178 -2.20 -51.76 9.12
N ASP A 179 -3.23 -51.28 9.82
CA ASP A 179 -4.03 -50.10 9.40
C ASP A 179 -3.20 -48.78 9.31
N HIS A 180 -1.97 -48.75 9.83
CA HIS A 180 -1.06 -47.60 9.81
C HIS A 180 0.15 -47.77 8.85
N LEU A 181 -0.09 -48.21 7.61
CA LEU A 181 0.96 -48.40 6.58
C LEU A 181 1.83 -47.15 6.31
N VAL A 182 1.24 -45.96 6.41
CA VAL A 182 1.91 -44.69 6.04
C VAL A 182 3.15 -44.42 6.90
N GLY A 183 3.12 -44.76 8.20
CA GLY A 183 4.26 -44.53 9.11
C GLY A 183 5.46 -45.41 8.78
N TYR A 184 5.23 -46.68 8.42
CA TYR A 184 6.28 -47.61 7.99
C TYR A 184 6.84 -47.24 6.61
N ILE A 185 5.98 -46.81 5.70
CA ILE A 185 6.39 -46.34 4.36
C ILE A 185 7.30 -45.12 4.46
N ILE A 186 7.02 -44.14 5.34
CA ILE A 186 7.91 -42.99 5.53
C ILE A 186 9.30 -43.43 6.02
N ARG A 187 9.38 -44.42 6.91
CA ARG A 187 10.67 -44.99 7.36
C ARG A 187 11.41 -45.69 6.21
N LEU A 188 10.69 -46.44 5.37
CA LEU A 188 11.25 -47.07 4.17
C LEU A 188 11.72 -46.03 3.15
N GLU A 189 10.95 -44.97 2.90
CA GLU A 189 11.33 -43.86 2.02
C GLU A 189 12.65 -43.24 2.46
N ASN A 190 12.81 -42.94 3.76
CA ASN A 190 14.06 -42.43 4.31
C ASN A 190 15.23 -43.41 4.12
N ALA A 191 15.01 -44.70 4.37
CA ALA A 191 16.05 -45.71 4.21
C ALA A 191 16.45 -45.92 2.73
N PHE A 192 15.49 -45.97 1.81
CA PHE A 192 15.75 -46.04 0.36
C PHE A 192 16.53 -44.82 -0.12
N TYR A 193 16.21 -43.67 0.48
CA TYR A 193 16.89 -42.44 0.16
C TYR A 193 18.36 -42.44 0.58
N GLU A 194 18.70 -42.87 1.79
CA GLU A 194 20.11 -43.02 2.22
C GLU A 194 20.91 -43.96 1.30
N HIS A 195 20.26 -45.03 0.82
CA HIS A 195 20.87 -45.95 -0.14
C HIS A 195 21.11 -45.28 -1.50
N ALA A 196 20.16 -44.47 -1.98
CA ALA A 196 20.30 -43.69 -3.21
C ALA A 196 21.39 -42.60 -3.09
N GLN A 197 21.51 -41.92 -1.95
CA GLN A 197 22.57 -40.96 -1.68
C GLN A 197 23.95 -41.61 -1.78
N THR A 198 24.12 -42.78 -1.17
CA THR A 198 25.38 -43.51 -1.23
C THR A 198 25.74 -43.89 -2.68
N TYR A 199 24.74 -44.25 -3.49
CA TYR A 199 24.93 -44.54 -4.91
C TYR A 199 25.46 -43.30 -5.66
N TYR A 200 24.81 -42.15 -5.49
CA TYR A 200 25.23 -40.92 -6.14
C TYR A 200 26.61 -40.44 -5.66
N TYR A 201 26.92 -40.59 -4.38
CA TYR A 201 28.25 -40.30 -3.84
C TYR A 201 29.34 -41.16 -4.49
N ASN A 202 29.09 -42.47 -4.67
CA ASN A 202 30.02 -43.38 -5.33
C ASN A 202 30.21 -43.05 -6.81
N GLU A 203 29.14 -42.69 -7.52
CA GLU A 203 29.25 -42.22 -8.91
C GLU A 203 29.99 -40.88 -9.01
N ILE A 204 29.78 -39.94 -8.08
CA ILE A 204 30.57 -38.70 -8.00
C ILE A 204 32.06 -39.01 -7.79
N ARG A 205 32.40 -39.92 -6.87
CA ARG A 205 33.79 -40.35 -6.63
C ARG A 205 34.40 -40.98 -7.88
N ARG A 206 33.63 -41.81 -8.59
CA ARG A 206 34.03 -42.43 -9.87
C ARG A 206 34.30 -41.38 -10.94
N VAL A 207 33.43 -40.39 -11.09
CA VAL A 207 33.62 -39.29 -12.05
C VAL A 207 34.83 -38.44 -11.68
N LYS A 208 35.09 -38.23 -10.38
CA LYS A 208 36.27 -37.50 -9.89
C LYS A 208 37.58 -38.26 -10.13
N SER A 209 37.65 -39.57 -9.92
CA SER A 209 38.90 -40.34 -10.12
C SER A 209 39.37 -40.35 -11.59
N HIS A 210 38.44 -40.25 -12.55
CA HIS A 210 38.79 -40.11 -13.97
C HIS A 210 39.49 -38.77 -14.31
N LYS A 211 39.56 -37.81 -13.37
CA LYS A 211 40.29 -36.54 -13.52
C LYS A 211 41.81 -36.75 -13.51
N GLU A 212 42.29 -37.76 -12.79
CA GLU A 212 43.73 -38.04 -12.63
C GLU A 212 44.36 -38.62 -13.90
N PHE A 213 43.54 -39.20 -14.79
CA PHE A 213 43.97 -39.83 -16.05
C PHE A 213 44.10 -38.87 -17.25
N LEU A 214 43.98 -37.55 -17.05
CA LEU A 214 43.97 -36.56 -18.14
C LEU A 214 45.24 -35.70 -18.13
N ASN A 215 46.11 -35.94 -19.11
CA ASN A 215 47.36 -35.19 -19.30
C ASN A 215 47.13 -33.76 -19.82
N LYS A 216 48.05 -32.85 -19.45
CA LYS A 216 47.99 -31.40 -19.76
C LYS A 216 48.15 -31.07 -21.26
N THR A 217 48.67 -31.97 -22.09
CA THR A 217 49.04 -31.70 -23.50
C THR A 217 47.87 -31.74 -24.50
N THR A 218 46.70 -32.27 -24.14
CA THR A 218 45.51 -32.35 -25.04
C THR A 218 44.39 -31.39 -24.60
N HIS A 219 44.67 -30.09 -24.67
CA HIS A 219 43.89 -29.02 -24.02
C HIS A 219 42.38 -28.99 -24.33
N GLN A 220 41.91 -29.30 -25.56
CA GLN A 220 40.49 -29.18 -25.91
C GLN A 220 39.65 -30.39 -25.48
N VAL A 221 40.19 -31.60 -25.64
CA VAL A 221 39.54 -32.87 -25.26
C VAL A 221 39.39 -32.95 -23.74
N THR A 222 40.45 -32.58 -23.01
CA THR A 222 40.45 -32.51 -21.55
C THR A 222 39.40 -31.54 -21.02
N ARG A 223 39.20 -30.39 -21.69
CA ARG A 223 38.17 -29.39 -21.31
C ARG A 223 36.75 -29.86 -21.59
N ILE A 224 36.44 -30.39 -22.78
CA ILE A 224 35.09 -30.93 -23.08
C ILE A 224 34.73 -32.06 -22.12
N SER A 225 35.69 -32.96 -21.87
CA SER A 225 35.54 -34.02 -20.89
C SER A 225 35.36 -33.47 -19.46
N ALA A 226 36.04 -32.38 -19.10
CA ALA A 226 35.88 -31.70 -17.81
C ALA A 226 34.53 -30.99 -17.66
N VAL A 227 34.00 -30.36 -18.72
CA VAL A 227 32.66 -29.77 -18.76
C VAL A 227 31.62 -30.85 -18.46
N ASN A 228 31.67 -31.97 -19.19
CA ASN A 228 30.74 -33.08 -18.99
C ASN A 228 30.82 -33.65 -17.58
N ARG A 229 32.03 -33.87 -17.05
CA ARG A 229 32.20 -34.37 -15.69
C ARG A 229 31.62 -33.43 -14.64
N ASN A 230 31.91 -32.14 -14.73
CA ASN A 230 31.38 -31.16 -13.77
C ASN A 230 29.85 -31.05 -13.89
N PHE A 231 29.31 -31.11 -15.10
CA PHE A 231 27.87 -31.17 -15.33
C PHE A 231 27.22 -32.42 -14.72
N TYR A 232 27.82 -33.60 -14.93
CA TYR A 232 27.33 -34.86 -14.34
C TYR A 232 27.40 -34.83 -12.81
N ILE A 233 28.52 -34.37 -12.24
CA ILE A 233 28.69 -34.21 -10.80
C ILE A 233 27.63 -33.25 -10.25
N ALA A 234 27.37 -32.14 -10.93
CA ALA A 234 26.36 -31.17 -10.50
C ALA A 234 24.94 -31.75 -10.52
N GLU A 235 24.56 -32.50 -11.57
CA GLU A 235 23.28 -33.20 -11.67
C GLU A 235 23.13 -34.31 -10.61
N PHE A 236 24.20 -35.04 -10.30
CA PHE A 236 24.16 -36.06 -9.24
C PHE A 236 24.04 -35.44 -7.85
N ILE A 237 24.79 -34.37 -7.56
CA ILE A 237 24.66 -33.63 -6.29
C ILE A 237 23.29 -32.97 -6.17
N TYR A 238 22.69 -32.53 -7.28
CA TYR A 238 21.37 -31.89 -7.26
C TYR A 238 20.24 -32.85 -6.83
N LYS A 239 20.48 -34.18 -6.87
CA LYS A 239 19.55 -35.19 -6.36
C LYS A 239 19.65 -35.41 -4.83
N ASP A 240 20.61 -34.76 -4.16
CA ASP A 240 20.81 -34.83 -2.72
C ASP A 240 20.31 -33.54 -2.01
N PRO A 241 19.20 -33.55 -1.23
CA PRO A 241 18.56 -32.38 -0.66
C PRO A 241 19.17 -31.91 0.66
N HIS A 242 19.95 -32.73 1.37
CA HIS A 242 20.28 -32.41 2.77
C HIS A 242 21.36 -31.34 2.97
N THR A 243 22.31 -31.07 2.04
CA THR A 243 23.31 -29.98 2.29
C THR A 243 24.12 -29.45 1.09
N PHE A 244 23.78 -29.71 -0.18
CA PHE A 244 24.75 -29.41 -1.27
C PHE A 244 24.21 -28.70 -2.53
N HIS A 245 23.10 -27.96 -2.46
CA HIS A 245 22.70 -27.10 -3.59
C HIS A 245 23.75 -26.00 -3.91
N VAL A 246 24.43 -25.46 -2.88
CA VAL A 246 25.55 -24.52 -3.05
C VAL A 246 26.74 -25.18 -3.77
N LEU A 247 27.03 -26.44 -3.44
CA LEU A 247 28.11 -27.19 -4.08
C LEU A 247 27.76 -27.59 -5.50
N SER A 248 26.50 -27.98 -5.77
CA SER A 248 25.99 -28.20 -7.14
C SER A 248 26.11 -26.92 -7.97
N CYS A 249 25.68 -25.77 -7.43
CA CYS A 249 25.85 -24.47 -8.06
C CYS A 249 27.32 -24.14 -8.34
N ARG A 250 28.25 -24.46 -7.42
CA ARG A 250 29.70 -24.29 -7.63
C ARG A 250 30.19 -25.13 -8.81
N TYR A 251 29.79 -26.41 -8.91
CA TYR A 251 30.18 -27.27 -10.03
C TYR A 251 29.57 -26.82 -11.35
N TYR A 252 28.31 -26.34 -11.37
CA TYR A 252 27.74 -25.71 -12.57
C TYR A 252 28.48 -24.43 -12.96
N ARG A 253 28.86 -23.57 -12.00
CA ARG A 253 29.66 -22.35 -12.26
C ARG A 253 31.04 -22.70 -12.83
N THR A 254 31.68 -23.76 -12.34
CA THR A 254 32.95 -24.27 -12.91
C THR A 254 32.76 -24.89 -14.30
N ALA A 255 31.67 -25.63 -14.53
CA ALA A 255 31.34 -26.11 -15.87
C ALA A 255 31.11 -24.95 -16.84
N TYR A 256 30.42 -23.90 -16.40
CA TYR A 256 30.15 -22.69 -17.17
C TYR A 256 31.43 -21.95 -17.58
N SER A 257 32.38 -21.77 -16.66
CA SER A 257 33.67 -21.14 -17.00
C SER A 257 34.44 -21.98 -18.02
N LEU A 258 34.48 -23.31 -17.82
CA LEU A 258 35.16 -24.24 -18.74
C LEU A 258 34.52 -24.28 -20.13
N VAL A 259 33.21 -24.11 -20.26
CA VAL A 259 32.52 -24.01 -21.57
C VAL A 259 32.98 -22.78 -22.34
N HIS A 260 33.21 -21.65 -21.66
CA HIS A 260 33.69 -20.44 -22.32
C HIS A 260 35.18 -20.42 -22.61
N GLU A 261 35.97 -21.27 -21.94
CA GLU A 261 37.38 -21.53 -22.27
C GLU A 261 37.56 -22.48 -23.47
N LEU A 262 36.48 -23.05 -24.00
CA LEU A 262 36.52 -23.81 -25.26
C LEU A 262 36.79 -22.87 -26.44
N ARG A 263 37.65 -23.31 -27.37
CA ARG A 263 37.89 -22.58 -28.62
C ARG A 263 36.60 -22.57 -29.43
N ALA A 264 36.05 -21.38 -29.64
CA ALA A 264 34.83 -21.19 -30.42
C ALA A 264 35.18 -21.12 -31.90
N HIS A 265 34.69 -22.08 -32.67
CA HIS A 265 34.72 -22.06 -34.13
C HIS A 265 33.28 -21.94 -34.64
N GLU A 266 33.09 -21.45 -35.86
CA GLU A 266 31.78 -21.32 -36.50
C GLU A 266 31.01 -22.65 -36.51
N THR A 267 31.74 -23.76 -36.56
CA THR A 267 31.19 -25.12 -36.54
C THR A 267 30.58 -25.54 -35.21
N ASN A 268 31.17 -25.11 -34.08
CA ASN A 268 30.82 -25.54 -32.72
C ASN A 268 30.12 -24.44 -31.89
N MET A 269 29.95 -23.24 -32.46
CA MET A 269 29.39 -22.08 -31.75
C MET A 269 27.98 -22.36 -31.21
N LEU A 270 27.14 -23.01 -32.01
CA LEU A 270 25.77 -23.36 -31.65
C LEU A 270 25.71 -24.32 -30.46
N GLU A 271 26.56 -25.35 -30.48
CA GLU A 271 26.68 -26.34 -29.41
C GLU A 271 27.18 -25.70 -28.10
N ILE A 272 28.19 -24.83 -28.18
CA ILE A 272 28.71 -24.07 -27.03
C ILE A 272 27.63 -23.15 -26.45
N LYS A 273 26.87 -22.43 -27.29
CA LYS A 273 25.76 -21.55 -26.85
C LYS A 273 24.64 -22.34 -26.18
N THR A 274 24.23 -23.45 -26.78
CA THR A 274 23.16 -24.31 -26.26
C THR A 274 23.54 -24.87 -24.89
N MET A 275 24.76 -25.41 -24.75
CA MET A 275 25.25 -25.91 -23.46
C MET A 275 25.43 -24.80 -22.42
N ALA A 276 25.96 -23.65 -22.82
CA ALA A 276 26.07 -22.49 -21.94
C ALA A 276 24.70 -22.04 -21.43
N GLY A 277 23.69 -22.00 -22.30
CA GLY A 277 22.30 -21.67 -21.94
C GLY A 277 21.69 -22.69 -20.97
N PHE A 278 21.92 -24.00 -21.18
CA PHE A 278 21.43 -25.03 -20.25
C PHE A 278 22.07 -24.93 -18.86
N ILE A 279 23.39 -24.74 -18.79
CA ILE A 279 24.10 -24.55 -17.52
C ILE A 279 23.63 -23.25 -16.84
N ASN A 280 23.48 -22.18 -17.61
CA ASN A 280 22.98 -20.89 -17.13
C ASN A 280 21.60 -21.01 -16.50
N TYR A 281 20.65 -21.64 -17.19
CA TYR A 281 19.31 -21.92 -16.70
C TYR A 281 19.32 -22.65 -15.36
N LYS A 282 20.14 -23.71 -15.22
CA LYS A 282 20.30 -24.46 -13.96
C LYS A 282 20.89 -23.60 -12.84
N ILE A 283 21.90 -22.77 -13.13
CA ILE A 283 22.48 -21.85 -12.14
C ILE A 283 21.43 -20.85 -11.66
N CYS A 284 20.70 -20.18 -12.57
CA CYS A 284 19.67 -19.22 -12.21
C CYS A 284 18.57 -19.86 -11.37
N ARG A 285 18.10 -21.06 -11.75
CA ARG A 285 17.08 -21.81 -11.00
C ARG A 285 17.55 -22.15 -9.58
N LEU A 286 18.79 -22.59 -9.42
CA LEU A 286 19.39 -22.87 -8.10
C LEU A 286 19.49 -21.60 -7.25
N CYS A 287 19.92 -20.47 -7.83
CA CYS A 287 19.98 -19.19 -7.12
C CYS A 287 18.60 -18.73 -6.65
N PHE A 288 17.54 -18.89 -7.48
CA PHE A 288 16.17 -18.58 -7.06
C PHE A 288 15.67 -19.50 -5.93
N GLN A 289 16.01 -20.80 -5.96
CA GLN A 289 15.70 -21.73 -4.85
C GLN A 289 16.40 -21.35 -3.52
N HIS A 290 17.51 -20.62 -3.59
CA HIS A 290 18.26 -20.12 -2.43
C HIS A 290 17.82 -18.72 -1.96
N ASN A 291 16.77 -18.16 -2.54
CA ASN A 291 16.35 -16.79 -2.30
C ASN A 291 17.45 -15.74 -2.56
N THR A 292 18.36 -15.99 -3.50
CA THR A 292 19.41 -15.03 -3.93
C THR A 292 19.14 -14.52 -5.36
N PRO A 293 18.07 -13.71 -5.58
CA PRO A 293 17.71 -13.23 -6.92
C PRO A 293 18.78 -12.31 -7.54
N LEU A 294 19.50 -11.54 -6.74
CA LEU A 294 20.57 -10.65 -7.23
C LEU A 294 21.71 -11.42 -7.88
N ASP A 295 22.10 -12.55 -7.29
CA ASP A 295 23.12 -13.44 -7.86
C ASP A 295 22.65 -14.06 -9.17
N ALA A 296 21.38 -14.45 -9.25
CA ALA A 296 20.78 -14.97 -10.49
C ALA A 296 20.80 -13.91 -11.59
N ILE A 297 20.42 -12.67 -11.27
CA ILE A 297 20.41 -11.53 -12.21
C ILE A 297 21.83 -11.19 -12.65
N ALA A 298 22.79 -11.12 -11.74
CA ALA A 298 24.18 -10.81 -12.06
C ALA A 298 24.82 -11.87 -12.95
N GLN A 299 24.54 -13.14 -12.66
CA GLN A 299 24.98 -14.24 -13.49
C GLN A 299 24.34 -14.16 -14.88
N PHE A 300 23.03 -13.91 -14.97
CA PHE A 300 22.34 -13.85 -16.26
C PHE A 300 22.84 -12.68 -17.11
N ARG A 301 23.07 -11.50 -16.52
CA ARG A 301 23.70 -10.36 -17.21
C ARG A 301 25.07 -10.72 -17.75
N LYS A 302 25.92 -11.36 -16.94
CA LYS A 302 27.24 -11.86 -17.38
C LYS A 302 27.11 -12.85 -18.55
N HIS A 303 26.11 -13.72 -18.52
CA HIS A 303 25.86 -14.67 -19.61
C HIS A 303 25.50 -13.98 -20.92
N ILE A 304 24.57 -13.04 -20.86
CA ILE A 304 24.14 -12.24 -21.99
C ILE A 304 25.31 -11.43 -22.57
N ASP A 305 26.13 -10.78 -21.74
CA ASP A 305 27.26 -9.96 -22.23
C ASP A 305 28.35 -10.81 -22.91
N LEU A 306 28.58 -12.03 -22.44
CA LEU A 306 29.50 -12.98 -23.07
C LEU A 306 28.94 -13.58 -24.36
N CYS A 307 27.63 -13.79 -24.43
CA CYS A 307 26.99 -14.44 -25.58
C CYS A 307 26.64 -13.45 -26.69
N LYS A 308 26.37 -12.17 -26.41
CA LYS A 308 26.12 -11.12 -27.41
C LYS A 308 27.22 -11.05 -28.49
N LYS A 309 28.47 -11.32 -28.11
CA LYS A 309 29.63 -11.32 -29.03
C LYS A 309 29.75 -12.58 -29.89
N LYS A 310 28.95 -13.61 -29.64
CA LYS A 310 29.02 -14.95 -30.26
C LYS A 310 27.86 -15.16 -31.23
N ILE A 311 27.85 -14.39 -32.32
CA ILE A 311 26.78 -14.40 -33.33
C ILE A 311 26.86 -15.69 -34.18
N GLY A 312 28.06 -16.13 -34.55
CA GLY A 312 28.27 -17.27 -35.45
C GLY A 312 28.35 -16.80 -36.90
N SER A 313 27.85 -17.59 -37.85
CA SER A 313 27.77 -17.25 -39.27
C SER A 313 26.81 -16.08 -39.51
N ALA A 314 27.22 -15.07 -40.27
CA ALA A 314 26.42 -13.87 -40.56
C ALA A 314 25.08 -14.19 -41.25
N GLU A 315 25.04 -15.24 -42.08
CA GLU A 315 23.84 -15.71 -42.80
C GLU A 315 22.74 -16.27 -41.88
N LEU A 316 23.07 -16.57 -40.62
CA LEU A 316 22.16 -17.12 -39.60
C LEU A 316 22.05 -16.19 -38.38
N ALA A 317 22.24 -14.88 -38.58
CA ALA A 317 22.11 -13.91 -37.49
C ALA A 317 20.72 -13.95 -36.81
N PHE A 318 19.66 -14.28 -37.58
CA PHE A 318 18.30 -14.44 -37.04
C PHE A 318 18.18 -15.60 -36.04
N GLU A 319 18.98 -16.67 -36.15
CA GLU A 319 19.03 -17.75 -35.16
C GLU A 319 19.63 -17.25 -33.84
N HIS A 320 20.62 -16.36 -33.91
CA HIS A 320 21.22 -15.78 -32.73
C HIS A 320 20.21 -14.92 -31.97
N THR A 321 19.46 -14.05 -32.66
CA THR A 321 18.43 -13.21 -32.04
C THR A 321 17.25 -14.04 -31.54
N ALA A 322 16.85 -15.10 -32.24
CA ALA A 322 15.88 -16.08 -31.76
C ALA A 322 16.31 -16.75 -30.45
N TRP A 323 17.57 -17.23 -30.39
CA TRP A 323 18.12 -17.82 -29.18
C TRP A 323 18.17 -16.82 -28.02
N MET A 324 18.59 -15.57 -28.27
CA MET A 324 18.60 -14.51 -27.26
C MET A 324 17.20 -14.24 -26.71
N SER A 325 16.20 -14.07 -27.57
CA SER A 325 14.80 -13.89 -27.17
C SER A 325 14.34 -15.03 -26.24
N LYS A 326 14.64 -16.28 -26.59
CA LYS A 326 14.28 -17.45 -25.78
C LYS A 326 15.01 -17.52 -24.44
N GLN A 327 16.27 -17.10 -24.35
CA GLN A 327 17.00 -17.03 -23.08
C GLN A 327 16.36 -16.01 -22.13
N PHE A 328 15.98 -14.83 -22.63
CA PHE A 328 15.28 -13.82 -21.84
C PHE A 328 13.89 -14.28 -21.41
N GLN A 329 13.14 -14.94 -22.30
CA GLN A 329 11.85 -15.54 -21.95
C GLN A 329 12.01 -16.59 -20.83
N SER A 330 12.94 -17.53 -21.00
CA SER A 330 13.16 -18.63 -20.03
C SER A 330 13.59 -18.10 -18.65
N PHE A 331 14.40 -17.04 -18.61
CA PHE A 331 14.75 -16.37 -17.35
C PHE A 331 13.55 -15.64 -16.73
N GLY A 332 12.73 -14.97 -17.56
CA GLY A 332 11.47 -14.35 -17.12
C GLY A 332 10.50 -15.36 -16.51
N ASP A 333 10.35 -16.52 -17.13
CA ASP A 333 9.50 -17.62 -16.64
C ASP A 333 10.02 -18.16 -15.31
N LEU A 334 11.33 -18.41 -15.19
CA LEU A 334 11.97 -18.82 -13.93
C LEU A 334 11.77 -17.80 -12.82
N PHE A 335 11.87 -16.51 -13.12
CA PHE A 335 11.69 -15.47 -12.12
C PHE A 335 10.21 -15.38 -11.69
N ASP A 336 9.25 -15.51 -12.60
CA ASP A 336 7.82 -15.56 -12.25
C ASP A 336 7.47 -16.80 -11.41
N GLU A 337 8.03 -17.98 -11.73
CA GLU A 337 7.90 -19.20 -10.91
C GLU A 337 8.48 -18.97 -9.51
N ALA A 338 9.64 -18.34 -9.41
CA ALA A 338 10.29 -18.03 -8.14
C ALA A 338 9.45 -17.10 -7.27
N ILE A 339 8.78 -16.10 -7.86
CA ILE A 339 7.85 -15.21 -7.16
C ILE A 339 6.62 -15.99 -6.66
N LYS A 340 6.07 -16.91 -7.46
CA LYS A 340 4.97 -17.80 -7.04
C LYS A 340 5.38 -18.69 -5.86
N LEU A 341 6.66 -19.07 -5.77
CA LEU A 341 7.22 -19.86 -4.67
C LEU A 341 7.55 -19.05 -3.40
N GLY A 342 7.26 -17.73 -3.37
CA GLY A 342 7.34 -16.91 -2.15
C GLY A 342 8.41 -15.81 -2.15
N LEU A 343 9.11 -15.57 -3.27
CA LEU A 343 10.05 -14.45 -3.36
C LEU A 343 9.33 -13.10 -3.47
N THR A 344 9.75 -12.13 -2.65
CA THR A 344 9.27 -10.74 -2.70
C THR A 344 9.96 -9.98 -3.84
N ALA A 345 9.22 -9.69 -4.91
CA ALA A 345 9.73 -8.89 -6.03
C ALA A 345 9.64 -7.38 -5.75
N ILE A 346 10.65 -6.65 -6.21
CA ILE A 346 10.74 -5.19 -6.12
C ILE A 346 10.29 -4.58 -7.45
N GLN A 347 9.63 -3.42 -7.42
CA GLN A 347 9.13 -2.74 -8.62
C GLN A 347 10.21 -2.49 -9.70
N THR A 348 11.46 -2.25 -9.30
CA THR A 348 12.61 -1.99 -10.19
C THR A 348 13.25 -3.25 -10.76
N GLN A 349 12.96 -4.42 -10.20
CA GLN A 349 13.52 -5.71 -10.62
C GLN A 349 12.38 -6.72 -10.75
N ASN A 350 11.61 -6.57 -11.83
CA ASN A 350 10.48 -7.43 -12.12
C ASN A 350 10.74 -8.34 -13.35
N PRO A 351 10.01 -9.45 -13.50
CA PRO A 351 10.07 -10.30 -14.70
C PRO A 351 9.68 -9.56 -15.99
N GLY A 352 8.86 -8.51 -15.89
CA GLY A 352 8.37 -7.72 -17.02
C GLY A 352 9.49 -7.17 -17.92
N PHE A 353 10.60 -6.70 -17.34
CA PHE A 353 11.75 -6.21 -18.10
C PHE A 353 12.40 -7.30 -18.97
N TYR A 354 12.41 -8.55 -18.50
CA TYR A 354 13.00 -9.66 -19.26
C TYR A 354 12.09 -10.08 -20.41
N TYR A 355 10.77 -10.09 -20.21
CA TYR A 355 9.83 -10.31 -21.31
C TYR A 355 9.86 -9.19 -22.34
N GLN A 356 10.00 -7.93 -21.91
CA GLN A 356 10.20 -6.80 -22.82
C GLN A 356 11.47 -6.98 -23.67
N GLN A 357 12.58 -7.35 -23.05
CA GLN A 357 13.83 -7.58 -23.79
C GLN A 357 13.73 -8.79 -24.72
N ALA A 358 12.98 -9.83 -24.32
CA ALA A 358 12.68 -10.97 -25.20
C ALA A 358 11.88 -10.54 -26.43
N ALA A 359 10.88 -9.67 -26.25
CA ALA A 359 10.09 -9.10 -27.35
C ALA A 359 10.95 -8.25 -28.29
N TYR A 360 11.85 -7.42 -27.75
CA TYR A 360 12.80 -6.63 -28.54
C TYR A 360 13.66 -7.52 -29.45
N TYR A 361 14.26 -8.58 -28.92
CA TYR A 361 15.04 -9.52 -29.73
C TYR A 361 14.19 -10.31 -30.75
N ALA A 362 12.90 -10.52 -30.46
CA ALA A 362 11.97 -11.12 -31.43
C ALA A 362 11.60 -10.13 -32.56
N GLN A 363 11.53 -8.83 -32.28
CA GLN A 363 11.39 -7.80 -33.31
C GLN A 363 12.66 -7.67 -34.17
N GLU A 364 13.85 -7.74 -33.57
CA GLU A 364 15.11 -7.79 -34.32
C GLU A 364 15.18 -9.05 -35.20
N ARG A 365 14.74 -10.20 -34.70
CA ARG A 365 14.64 -11.44 -35.48
C ARG A 365 13.76 -11.25 -36.72
N LYS A 366 12.60 -10.60 -36.59
CA LYS A 366 11.71 -10.26 -37.71
C LYS A 366 12.41 -9.37 -38.75
N GLN A 367 13.15 -8.36 -38.32
CA GLN A 367 13.89 -7.47 -39.23
C GLN A 367 15.02 -8.22 -39.96
N GLN A 368 15.78 -9.05 -39.24
CA GLN A 368 16.87 -9.85 -39.81
C GLN A 368 16.36 -10.94 -40.75
N ALA A 369 15.24 -11.60 -40.42
CA ALA A 369 14.59 -12.55 -41.32
C ALA A 369 14.13 -11.83 -42.60
N GLY A 370 13.56 -10.63 -42.49
CA GLY A 370 13.20 -9.80 -43.64
C GLY A 370 14.40 -9.40 -44.51
N GLN A 371 15.58 -9.18 -43.95
CA GLN A 371 16.79 -8.84 -44.72
C GLN A 371 17.51 -10.05 -45.32
N LEU A 372 17.61 -11.15 -44.58
CA LEU A 372 18.43 -12.32 -44.94
C LEU A 372 17.66 -13.42 -45.67
N CYS A 373 16.33 -13.49 -45.49
CA CYS A 373 15.48 -14.51 -46.12
C CYS A 373 14.71 -13.97 -47.34
N SER A 374 14.96 -12.72 -47.75
CA SER A 374 14.42 -12.12 -48.98
C SER A 374 15.17 -12.60 -50.21
N HIS A 375 15.02 -13.88 -50.54
CA HIS A 375 15.45 -14.43 -51.84
C HIS A 375 14.35 -14.26 -52.89
N GLU A 376 14.73 -14.22 -54.17
CA GLU A 376 13.78 -14.14 -55.28
C GLU A 376 12.69 -15.22 -55.21
N PRO A 377 11.46 -14.95 -55.70
CA PRO A 377 10.38 -15.93 -55.73
C PRO A 377 10.72 -17.08 -56.70
N GLY A 378 11.49 -18.06 -56.22
CA GLY A 378 11.97 -19.20 -57.01
C GLY A 378 12.89 -20.18 -56.27
N VAL A 379 13.36 -19.87 -55.05
CA VAL A 379 14.21 -20.79 -54.27
C VAL A 379 13.38 -21.95 -53.71
N VAL A 380 13.61 -23.15 -54.23
CA VAL A 380 12.96 -24.40 -53.82
C VAL A 380 13.71 -25.02 -52.63
N TYR A 381 12.96 -25.62 -51.70
CA TYR A 381 13.53 -26.36 -50.56
C TYR A 381 14.50 -27.46 -51.04
N PRO A 382 15.71 -27.60 -50.48
CA PRO A 382 16.66 -28.65 -50.88
C PRO A 382 16.07 -30.05 -50.64
N ALA A 383 16.12 -30.90 -51.67
CA ALA A 383 15.75 -32.32 -51.59
C ALA A 383 16.96 -33.19 -51.95
N PRO A 384 17.38 -34.18 -51.13
CA PRO A 384 16.79 -34.66 -49.87
C PRO A 384 16.93 -33.67 -48.70
N ASP A 385 15.99 -33.71 -47.73
CA ASP A 385 15.96 -32.77 -46.60
C ASP A 385 17.25 -32.88 -45.76
N PRO A 386 18.14 -31.87 -45.75
CA PRO A 386 19.36 -31.89 -44.95
C PRO A 386 19.10 -31.80 -43.43
N LEU A 387 17.85 -31.54 -43.02
CA LEU A 387 17.41 -31.45 -41.62
C LEU A 387 16.86 -32.77 -41.06
N GLU A 388 16.56 -33.76 -41.89
CA GLU A 388 16.13 -35.08 -41.43
C GLU A 388 17.33 -35.96 -41.05
N THR A 389 17.26 -36.55 -39.86
CA THR A 389 18.28 -37.48 -39.35
C THR A 389 17.74 -38.91 -39.38
N PRO A 390 18.55 -39.93 -39.69
CA PRO A 390 18.07 -41.33 -39.80
C PRO A 390 17.41 -41.89 -38.52
N SER A 391 17.70 -41.27 -37.36
CA SER A 391 17.20 -41.65 -36.04
C SER A 391 16.12 -40.72 -35.47
N GLY A 392 15.79 -39.62 -36.18
CA GLY A 392 14.86 -38.58 -35.69
C GLY A 392 15.35 -37.79 -34.45
N ALA A 393 16.57 -38.06 -33.96
CA ALA A 393 17.14 -37.44 -32.76
C ALA A 393 18.62 -37.08 -32.97
N LEU A 394 19.02 -35.91 -32.46
CA LEU A 394 20.41 -35.48 -32.46
C LEU A 394 21.25 -36.33 -31.50
N ASP A 395 22.47 -36.70 -31.89
CA ASP A 395 23.42 -37.38 -31.01
C ASP A 395 23.90 -36.48 -29.85
N PHE A 396 24.06 -35.19 -30.13
CA PHE A 396 24.52 -34.17 -29.18
C PHE A 396 23.64 -32.90 -29.26
N TYR A 397 23.47 -32.23 -28.12
CA TYR A 397 22.69 -31.00 -28.05
C TYR A 397 23.35 -29.86 -28.85
N GLY A 398 22.59 -29.19 -29.72
CA GLY A 398 23.09 -28.06 -30.52
C GLY A 398 24.00 -28.45 -31.69
N GLN A 399 24.15 -29.74 -31.99
CA GLN A 399 24.81 -30.19 -33.21
C GLN A 399 23.86 -30.07 -34.41
N ARG A 400 24.37 -29.60 -35.56
CA ARG A 400 23.55 -29.49 -36.78
C ARG A 400 23.25 -30.88 -37.37
N PRO A 401 22.01 -31.16 -37.83
CA PRO A 401 21.61 -32.45 -38.39
C PRO A 401 22.55 -33.02 -39.46
N TRP A 402 22.97 -32.18 -40.41
CA TRP A 402 23.86 -32.56 -41.51
C TRP A 402 25.35 -32.71 -41.13
N ARG A 403 25.70 -32.51 -39.85
CA ARG A 403 27.07 -32.66 -39.31
C ARG A 403 27.26 -33.91 -38.45
N GLN A 404 26.30 -34.82 -38.42
CA GLN A 404 26.38 -36.05 -37.63
C GLN A 404 27.43 -37.02 -38.19
N GLY A 405 28.23 -37.63 -37.31
CA GLY A 405 29.15 -38.73 -37.66
C GLY A 405 30.57 -38.35 -38.08
N HIS A 406 30.90 -37.08 -38.33
CA HIS A 406 32.23 -36.65 -38.78
C HIS A 406 33.15 -36.17 -37.64
N GLN A 407 34.46 -36.43 -37.77
CA GLN A 407 35.46 -36.38 -36.69
C GLN A 407 36.47 -35.21 -36.83
N SER A 408 36.30 -34.32 -37.80
CA SER A 408 37.22 -33.20 -38.09
C SER A 408 36.69 -31.84 -37.62
N ILE A 409 37.63 -30.92 -37.34
CA ILE A 409 37.36 -29.50 -37.05
C ILE A 409 36.95 -28.74 -38.33
N ASP A 410 37.36 -29.24 -39.50
CA ASP A 410 37.05 -28.68 -40.82
C ASP A 410 35.66 -29.14 -41.32
N PRO A 411 34.87 -28.24 -41.95
CA PRO A 411 33.54 -28.57 -42.47
C PRO A 411 33.65 -29.60 -43.60
N PRO A 412 32.86 -30.70 -43.55
CA PRO A 412 33.04 -31.86 -44.43
C PRO A 412 32.50 -31.68 -45.86
N ASP A 413 31.72 -30.62 -46.13
CA ASP A 413 31.21 -30.27 -47.47
C ASP A 413 30.70 -28.82 -47.45
N SER A 414 31.33 -27.92 -48.21
CA SER A 414 30.84 -26.53 -48.36
C SER A 414 29.43 -26.49 -48.96
N GLU A 415 29.09 -27.47 -49.80
CA GLU A 415 27.80 -27.56 -50.49
C GLU A 415 26.66 -28.00 -49.56
N LYS A 416 26.87 -29.02 -48.73
CA LYS A 416 25.88 -29.43 -47.71
C LYS A 416 25.65 -28.35 -46.65
N GLU A 417 26.68 -27.55 -46.35
CA GLU A 417 26.53 -26.42 -45.44
C GLU A 417 25.66 -25.32 -46.01
N LYS A 418 25.85 -24.95 -47.29
CA LYS A 418 25.00 -24.00 -47.99
C LYS A 418 23.55 -24.49 -48.10
N GLN A 419 23.35 -25.76 -48.46
CA GLN A 419 22.02 -26.37 -48.53
C GLN A 419 21.32 -26.40 -47.16
N GLY A 420 22.05 -26.71 -46.09
CA GLY A 420 21.51 -26.66 -44.72
C GLY A 420 21.14 -25.25 -44.25
N ILE A 421 21.94 -24.24 -44.59
CA ILE A 421 21.65 -22.82 -44.27
C ILE A 421 20.42 -22.33 -45.04
N LEU A 422 20.33 -22.65 -46.33
CA LEU A 422 19.19 -22.29 -47.17
C LEU A 422 17.90 -22.95 -46.70
N ALA A 423 17.95 -24.22 -46.29
CA ALA A 423 16.79 -24.91 -45.70
C ALA A 423 16.29 -24.22 -44.41
N LEU A 424 17.19 -23.69 -43.57
CA LEU A 424 16.82 -22.93 -42.37
C LEU A 424 16.20 -21.57 -42.70
N GLN A 425 16.74 -20.85 -43.68
CA GLN A 425 16.18 -19.57 -44.13
C GLN A 425 14.76 -19.74 -44.71
N VAL A 426 14.51 -20.83 -45.45
CA VAL A 426 13.18 -21.14 -45.99
C VAL A 426 12.20 -21.51 -44.86
N LYS A 427 12.60 -22.34 -43.88
CA LYS A 427 11.76 -22.67 -42.72
C LYS A 427 11.43 -21.45 -41.85
N GLU A 428 12.34 -20.47 -41.79
CA GLU A 428 12.12 -19.24 -41.03
C GLU A 428 11.03 -18.37 -41.66
N ARG A 429 10.87 -18.39 -42.98
CA ARG A 429 9.81 -17.64 -43.70
C ARG A 429 8.40 -18.08 -43.30
N ASP A 430 8.23 -19.34 -42.94
CA ASP A 430 6.94 -19.89 -42.53
C ASP A 430 6.57 -19.54 -41.08
N VAL A 431 7.47 -18.89 -40.33
CA VAL A 431 7.24 -18.50 -38.93
C VAL A 431 6.47 -17.18 -38.83
N LEU A 432 5.35 -17.20 -38.11
CA LEU A 432 4.56 -16.02 -37.79
C LEU A 432 5.24 -15.17 -36.70
N HIS A 433 6.16 -14.29 -37.10
CA HIS A 433 6.95 -13.48 -36.15
C HIS A 433 6.10 -12.53 -35.28
N SER A 434 5.08 -11.88 -35.86
CA SER A 434 4.28 -10.90 -35.11
C SER A 434 3.46 -11.53 -33.97
N GLU A 435 2.96 -12.77 -34.12
CA GLU A 435 2.26 -13.46 -33.04
C GLU A 435 3.17 -13.80 -31.85
N LEU A 436 4.42 -14.19 -32.14
CA LEU A 436 5.43 -14.45 -31.10
C LEU A 436 5.77 -13.19 -30.31
N VAL A 437 5.93 -12.05 -30.99
CA VAL A 437 6.18 -10.75 -30.34
C VAL A 437 4.99 -10.35 -29.48
N ILE A 438 3.76 -10.48 -30.00
CA ILE A 438 2.53 -10.16 -29.26
C ILE A 438 2.40 -11.01 -27.99
N ALA A 439 2.69 -12.32 -28.06
CA ALA A 439 2.64 -13.20 -26.89
C ALA A 439 3.63 -12.75 -25.79
N LEU A 440 4.85 -12.37 -26.17
CA LEU A 440 5.87 -11.88 -25.23
C LEU A 440 5.50 -10.51 -24.63
N LEU A 441 4.98 -9.59 -25.44
CA LEU A 441 4.51 -8.28 -24.99
C LEU A 441 3.32 -8.40 -24.04
N SER A 442 2.39 -9.33 -24.32
CA SER A 442 1.25 -9.63 -23.44
C SER A 442 1.71 -10.10 -22.05
N ASN A 443 2.69 -11.01 -22.00
CA ASN A 443 3.31 -11.46 -20.74
C ASN A 443 3.97 -10.30 -19.99
N ALA A 444 4.68 -9.41 -20.69
CA ALA A 444 5.29 -8.22 -20.09
C ALA A 444 4.23 -7.28 -19.49
N VAL A 445 3.17 -6.96 -20.24
CA VAL A 445 2.06 -6.09 -19.81
C VAL A 445 1.37 -6.64 -18.56
N ALA A 446 1.14 -7.96 -18.49
CA ALA A 446 0.55 -8.59 -17.31
C ALA A 446 1.39 -8.37 -16.05
N GLN A 447 2.72 -8.47 -16.17
CA GLN A 447 3.65 -8.23 -15.07
C GLN A 447 3.68 -6.74 -14.67
N PHE A 448 3.79 -5.81 -15.62
CA PHE A 448 3.80 -4.37 -15.30
C PHE A 448 2.47 -3.88 -14.71
N LYS A 449 1.34 -4.53 -15.06
CA LYS A 449 0.04 -4.31 -14.40
C LYS A 449 0.08 -4.76 -12.93
N LYS A 450 0.67 -5.92 -12.62
CA LYS A 450 0.84 -6.45 -11.25
C LYS A 450 1.70 -5.50 -10.38
N TYR A 451 2.75 -4.90 -10.94
CA TYR A 451 3.67 -4.00 -10.23
C TYR A 451 3.30 -2.51 -10.30
N LYS A 452 2.12 -2.14 -10.80
CA LYS A 452 1.62 -0.75 -10.85
C LYS A 452 2.54 0.23 -11.58
N CYS A 453 3.07 -0.15 -12.75
CA CYS A 453 3.88 0.72 -13.61
C CYS A 453 3.09 1.17 -14.87
N PRO A 454 2.30 2.28 -14.80
CA PRO A 454 1.40 2.67 -15.89
C PRO A 454 2.12 3.08 -17.17
N ARG A 455 3.19 3.89 -17.08
CA ARG A 455 3.91 4.37 -18.28
C ARG A 455 4.54 3.26 -19.11
N MET A 456 5.17 2.29 -18.45
CA MET A 456 5.76 1.14 -19.13
C MET A 456 4.68 0.23 -19.74
N LYS A 457 3.56 0.05 -19.04
CA LYS A 457 2.40 -0.67 -19.57
C LYS A 457 1.88 0.01 -20.85
N SER A 458 1.67 1.33 -20.84
CA SER A 458 1.17 2.07 -22.00
C SER A 458 2.17 2.01 -23.17
N HIS A 459 3.47 2.14 -22.91
CA HIS A 459 4.50 1.96 -23.95
C HIS A 459 4.48 0.57 -24.60
N LEU A 460 4.36 -0.50 -23.81
CA LEU A 460 4.29 -1.87 -24.35
C LEU A 460 2.98 -2.14 -25.09
N MET A 461 1.87 -1.54 -24.66
CA MET A 461 0.59 -1.62 -25.37
C MET A 461 0.67 -0.95 -26.75
N VAL A 462 1.45 0.13 -26.91
CA VAL A 462 1.70 0.76 -28.22
C VAL A 462 2.49 -0.18 -29.13
N GLN A 463 3.61 -0.73 -28.64
CA GLN A 463 4.40 -1.71 -29.41
C GLN A 463 3.54 -2.92 -29.82
N MET A 464 2.67 -3.38 -28.93
CA MET A 464 1.74 -4.48 -29.23
C MET A 464 0.69 -4.07 -30.27
N GLY A 465 0.18 -2.84 -30.21
CA GLY A 465 -0.73 -2.28 -31.21
C GLY A 465 -0.09 -2.16 -32.60
N GLU A 466 1.16 -1.75 -32.69
CA GLU A 466 1.94 -1.72 -33.93
C GLU A 466 2.14 -3.13 -34.51
N GLU A 467 2.42 -4.13 -33.67
CA GLU A 467 2.51 -5.52 -34.13
C GLU A 467 1.16 -6.10 -34.58
N TYR A 468 0.05 -5.73 -33.92
CA TYR A 468 -1.30 -6.09 -34.39
C TYR A 468 -1.61 -5.44 -35.74
N TYR A 469 -1.16 -4.21 -35.98
CA TYR A 469 -1.25 -3.56 -37.29
C TYR A 469 -0.48 -4.35 -38.36
N HIS A 470 0.76 -4.79 -38.06
CA HIS A 470 1.53 -5.64 -38.97
C HIS A 470 0.92 -7.03 -39.18
N ALA A 471 0.23 -7.58 -38.18
CA ALA A 471 -0.52 -8.83 -38.28
C ALA A 471 -1.88 -8.68 -39.01
N LYS A 472 -2.22 -7.46 -39.47
CA LYS A 472 -3.49 -7.09 -40.14
C LYS A 472 -4.75 -7.25 -39.28
N ASP A 473 -4.62 -7.36 -37.96
CA ASP A 473 -5.75 -7.32 -37.02
C ASP A 473 -5.98 -5.89 -36.52
N TYR A 474 -6.53 -5.06 -37.40
CA TYR A 474 -6.74 -3.63 -37.14
C TYR A 474 -7.74 -3.36 -36.00
N THR A 475 -8.68 -4.29 -35.76
CA THR A 475 -9.70 -4.13 -34.71
C THR A 475 -9.11 -4.20 -33.30
N LYS A 476 -8.18 -5.16 -33.07
CA LYS A 476 -7.48 -5.26 -31.79
C LYS A 476 -6.45 -4.14 -31.63
N ALA A 477 -5.80 -3.74 -32.73
CA ALA A 477 -4.89 -2.60 -32.73
C ALA A 477 -5.58 -1.32 -32.27
N LEU A 478 -6.71 -0.95 -32.90
CA LEU A 478 -7.46 0.27 -32.54
C LEU A 478 -7.90 0.30 -31.08
N LYS A 479 -8.49 -0.80 -30.57
CA LYS A 479 -8.91 -0.88 -29.15
C LYS A 479 -7.77 -0.67 -28.16
N LEU A 480 -6.59 -1.22 -28.46
CA LEU A 480 -5.41 -1.05 -27.60
C LEU A 480 -4.86 0.38 -27.68
N LEU A 481 -4.79 0.94 -28.89
CA LEU A 481 -4.32 2.30 -29.10
C LEU A 481 -5.27 3.32 -28.46
N ASP A 482 -6.60 3.15 -28.56
CA ASP A 482 -7.59 4.04 -27.94
C ASP A 482 -7.41 4.16 -26.42
N TYR A 483 -7.17 3.03 -25.76
CA TYR A 483 -6.91 3.01 -24.32
C TYR A 483 -5.66 3.85 -23.96
N VAL A 484 -4.58 3.70 -24.74
CA VAL A 484 -3.33 4.43 -24.50
C VAL A 484 -3.43 5.91 -24.90
N MET A 485 -4.20 6.24 -25.94
CA MET A 485 -4.42 7.62 -26.36
C MET A 485 -5.08 8.44 -25.25
N CYS A 486 -6.01 7.87 -24.49
CA CYS A 486 -6.58 8.54 -23.31
C CYS A 486 -5.49 8.91 -22.28
N ASP A 487 -4.63 7.96 -21.91
CA ASP A 487 -3.51 8.21 -20.97
C ASP A 487 -2.57 9.31 -21.50
N TYR A 488 -2.17 9.25 -22.77
CA TYR A 488 -1.26 10.24 -23.36
C TYR A 488 -1.89 11.62 -23.57
N ARG A 489 -3.21 11.72 -23.78
CA ARG A 489 -3.94 12.99 -23.78
C ARG A 489 -3.87 13.66 -22.41
N THR A 490 -4.10 12.90 -21.34
CA THR A 490 -4.02 13.43 -19.96
C THR A 490 -2.59 13.85 -19.58
N GLU A 491 -1.58 13.07 -19.96
CA GLU A 491 -0.17 13.34 -19.64
C GLU A 491 0.54 14.31 -20.62
N ARG A 492 -0.08 14.69 -21.74
CA ARG A 492 0.42 15.63 -22.78
C ARG A 492 1.67 15.18 -23.55
N TRP A 493 1.79 13.91 -23.86
CA TRP A 493 2.87 13.41 -24.71
C TRP A 493 2.55 13.61 -26.20
N TRP A 494 2.54 14.86 -26.66
CA TRP A 494 2.09 15.25 -28.00
C TRP A 494 2.80 14.52 -29.16
N SER A 495 4.10 14.26 -29.03
CA SER A 495 4.87 13.54 -30.05
C SER A 495 4.44 12.09 -30.20
N LEU A 496 4.33 11.37 -29.08
CA LEU A 496 3.88 9.97 -29.04
C LEU A 496 2.40 9.85 -29.43
N LEU A 497 1.58 10.79 -28.96
CA LEU A 497 0.17 10.85 -29.34
C LEU A 497 0.02 11.07 -30.84
N THR A 498 0.81 11.96 -31.45
CA THR A 498 0.79 12.18 -32.90
C THR A 498 1.15 10.92 -33.68
N SER A 499 2.20 10.19 -33.28
CA SER A 499 2.57 8.94 -33.96
C SER A 499 1.48 7.87 -33.86
N ILE A 500 0.82 7.76 -32.70
CA ILE A 500 -0.27 6.81 -32.46
C ILE A 500 -1.54 7.21 -33.20
N LEU A 501 -1.88 8.49 -33.23
CA LEU A 501 -3.01 8.98 -34.00
C LEU A 501 -2.78 8.77 -35.50
N CYS A 502 -1.55 8.90 -36.00
CA CYS A 502 -1.22 8.56 -37.39
C CYS A 502 -1.42 7.06 -37.68
N THR A 503 -1.02 6.16 -36.78
CA THR A 503 -1.26 4.70 -36.97
C THR A 503 -2.74 4.34 -36.82
N ALA A 504 -3.46 4.97 -35.89
CA ALA A 504 -4.91 4.82 -35.73
C ALA A 504 -5.71 5.38 -36.93
N LEU A 505 -5.26 6.50 -37.52
CA LEU A 505 -5.83 7.05 -38.76
C LEU A 505 -5.65 6.05 -39.92
N LYS A 506 -4.47 5.42 -40.06
CA LYS A 506 -4.24 4.35 -41.04
C LYS A 506 -5.15 3.16 -40.79
N CYS A 507 -5.29 2.71 -39.55
CA CYS A 507 -6.18 1.59 -39.19
C CYS A 507 -7.66 1.89 -39.50
N SER A 508 -8.15 3.07 -39.13
CA SER A 508 -9.53 3.50 -39.37
C SER A 508 -9.84 3.67 -40.85
N TYR A 509 -8.87 4.14 -41.65
CA TYR A 509 -8.97 4.16 -43.12
C TYR A 509 -9.10 2.74 -43.69
N LEU A 510 -8.24 1.80 -43.27
CA LEU A 510 -8.23 0.43 -43.77
C LEU A 510 -9.50 -0.36 -43.38
N MET A 511 -10.10 -0.02 -42.24
CA MET A 511 -11.37 -0.61 -41.75
C MET A 511 -12.64 0.08 -42.29
N GLY A 512 -12.52 1.27 -42.88
CA GLY A 512 -13.66 2.06 -43.36
C GLY A 512 -14.54 2.64 -42.23
N GLN A 513 -13.96 2.93 -41.05
CA GLN A 513 -14.70 3.49 -39.91
C GLN A 513 -14.75 5.02 -39.99
N VAL A 514 -15.89 5.56 -40.47
CA VAL A 514 -16.09 7.00 -40.71
C VAL A 514 -15.99 7.84 -39.44
N LYS A 515 -16.65 7.43 -38.35
CA LYS A 515 -16.67 8.20 -37.09
C LYS A 515 -15.27 8.37 -36.52
N ASP A 516 -14.53 7.25 -36.41
CA ASP A 516 -13.18 7.22 -35.83
C ASP A 516 -12.19 7.99 -36.72
N TYR A 517 -12.32 7.87 -38.05
CA TYR A 517 -11.52 8.64 -39.00
C TYR A 517 -11.75 10.15 -38.88
N ILE A 518 -13.00 10.60 -38.71
CA ILE A 518 -13.34 12.02 -38.49
C ILE A 518 -12.73 12.49 -37.16
N THR A 519 -12.88 11.72 -36.07
CA THR A 519 -12.33 12.10 -34.75
C THR A 519 -10.81 12.23 -34.78
N TYR A 520 -10.09 11.25 -35.32
CA TYR A 520 -8.62 11.30 -35.38
C TYR A 520 -8.13 12.38 -36.33
N SER A 521 -8.83 12.63 -37.44
CA SER A 521 -8.50 13.72 -38.36
C SER A 521 -8.62 15.09 -37.67
N MET A 522 -9.71 15.32 -36.93
CA MET A 522 -9.91 16.58 -36.18
C MET A 522 -8.88 16.77 -35.06
N GLU A 523 -8.46 15.69 -34.40
CA GLU A 523 -7.44 15.73 -33.35
C GLU A 523 -6.03 15.96 -33.93
N LEU A 524 -5.69 15.31 -35.06
CA LEU A 524 -4.44 15.54 -35.79
C LEU A 524 -4.34 16.96 -36.39
N MET A 525 -5.46 17.61 -36.68
CA MET A 525 -5.50 19.02 -37.08
C MET A 525 -5.32 19.99 -35.90
N GLY A 526 -5.57 19.55 -34.66
CA GLY A 526 -5.57 20.38 -33.47
C GLY A 526 -4.17 20.79 -32.96
N ARG A 527 -4.16 21.55 -31.86
CA ARG A 527 -2.93 22.02 -31.18
C ARG A 527 -2.01 20.91 -30.67
N ALA A 528 -2.61 19.74 -30.42
CA ALA A 528 -1.96 18.57 -29.85
C ALA A 528 -0.97 17.88 -30.81
N SER A 529 -0.92 18.26 -32.10
CA SER A 529 -0.10 17.59 -33.11
C SER A 529 1.12 18.41 -33.58
N ILE A 530 2.26 17.72 -33.70
CA ILE A 530 3.56 18.26 -34.16
C ILE A 530 3.72 18.10 -35.69
N LEU A 531 2.66 17.70 -36.42
CA LEU A 531 2.72 17.48 -37.87
C LEU A 531 3.06 18.78 -38.63
N HIS A 532 3.79 18.63 -39.74
CA HIS A 532 4.07 19.74 -40.66
C HIS A 532 2.77 20.29 -41.27
N GLU A 533 2.74 21.59 -41.58
CA GLU A 533 1.56 22.27 -42.14
C GLU A 533 1.05 21.62 -43.44
N GLU A 534 1.95 21.08 -44.28
CA GLU A 534 1.60 20.33 -45.48
C GLU A 534 0.79 19.07 -45.17
N GLN A 535 1.20 18.30 -44.15
CA GLN A 535 0.49 17.10 -43.72
C GLN A 535 -0.86 17.45 -43.09
N LYS A 536 -0.93 18.54 -42.31
CA LYS A 536 -2.20 19.07 -41.77
C LYS A 536 -3.16 19.49 -42.88
N SER A 537 -2.67 20.15 -43.93
CA SER A 537 -3.47 20.56 -45.08
C SER A 537 -4.02 19.36 -45.87
N ARG A 538 -3.26 18.25 -45.95
CA ARG A 538 -3.72 17.01 -46.59
C ARG A 538 -4.84 16.36 -45.79
N ILE A 539 -4.67 16.23 -44.48
CA ILE A 539 -5.67 15.67 -43.56
C ILE A 539 -6.95 16.52 -43.61
N GLU A 540 -6.82 17.85 -43.65
CA GLU A 540 -7.96 18.77 -43.79
C GLU A 540 -8.70 18.57 -45.12
N LYS A 541 -7.98 18.46 -46.25
CA LYS A 541 -8.60 18.15 -47.55
C LYS A 541 -9.32 16.80 -47.52
N ASN A 542 -8.74 15.79 -46.88
CA ASN A 542 -9.38 14.49 -46.70
C ASN A 542 -10.62 14.58 -45.79
N LEU A 543 -10.58 15.35 -44.71
CA LEU A 543 -11.72 15.58 -43.82
C LEU A 543 -12.87 16.27 -44.57
N ILE A 544 -12.58 17.33 -45.33
CA ILE A 544 -13.58 18.04 -46.13
C ILE A 544 -14.21 17.09 -47.16
N LYS A 545 -13.41 16.26 -47.84
CA LYS A 545 -13.93 15.22 -48.75
C LYS A 545 -14.86 14.24 -48.06
N VAL A 546 -14.50 13.76 -46.87
CA VAL A 546 -15.34 12.84 -46.08
C VAL A 546 -16.64 13.52 -45.63
N LEU A 547 -16.62 14.81 -45.29
CA LEU A 547 -17.82 15.60 -44.96
C LEU A 547 -18.73 15.85 -46.18
N MET A 548 -18.13 15.97 -47.37
CA MET A 548 -18.82 16.13 -48.66
C MET A 548 -19.24 14.80 -49.32
N ASN A 549 -19.12 13.66 -48.63
CA ASN A 549 -19.42 12.30 -49.13
C ASN A 549 -18.52 11.79 -50.28
N GLU A 550 -17.25 12.23 -50.33
CA GLU A 550 -16.23 11.73 -51.26
C GLU A 550 -15.26 10.74 -50.60
N VAL A 551 -14.61 9.88 -51.40
CA VAL A 551 -13.60 8.91 -50.91
C VAL A 551 -12.29 9.64 -50.55
N PRO A 552 -11.74 9.45 -49.34
CA PRO A 552 -10.46 10.04 -48.95
C PRO A 552 -9.28 9.45 -49.73
N GLN A 553 -8.22 10.25 -49.93
CA GLN A 553 -6.98 9.77 -50.55
C GLN A 553 -6.25 8.80 -49.61
N PRO A 554 -5.53 7.79 -50.14
CA PRO A 554 -4.82 6.81 -49.32
C PRO A 554 -3.75 7.47 -48.45
N GLU A 555 -3.68 7.06 -47.19
CA GLU A 555 -2.65 7.50 -46.25
C GLU A 555 -1.27 6.87 -46.59
N PRO A 556 -0.15 7.55 -46.29
CA PRO A 556 1.21 7.13 -46.66
C PRO A 556 1.62 5.83 -45.95
N ASP A 557 2.52 5.07 -46.58
CA ASP A 557 3.07 3.79 -46.09
C ASP A 557 2.05 2.64 -45.89
N CYS A 558 0.94 2.66 -46.62
CA CYS A 558 -0.03 1.55 -46.62
C CYS A 558 0.24 0.55 -47.76
N ASP A 559 0.04 -0.74 -47.49
CA ASP A 559 0.17 -1.81 -48.49
C ASP A 559 -0.84 -1.63 -49.64
N LEU A 560 -0.36 -1.74 -50.89
CA LEU A 560 -1.17 -1.54 -52.11
C LEU A 560 -2.38 -2.48 -52.21
N THR A 561 -2.31 -3.68 -51.62
CA THR A 561 -3.41 -4.66 -51.60
C THR A 561 -4.49 -4.26 -50.59
N SER A 562 -4.09 -3.83 -49.40
CA SER A 562 -5.00 -3.39 -48.33
C SER A 562 -5.67 -2.04 -48.67
N VAL A 563 -5.02 -1.19 -49.47
CA VAL A 563 -5.60 0.07 -49.96
C VAL A 563 -6.74 -0.19 -50.94
N LYS A 564 -6.61 -1.17 -51.85
CA LYS A 564 -7.69 -1.53 -52.80
C LYS A 564 -8.93 -2.06 -52.07
N THR A 565 -8.75 -2.89 -51.05
CA THR A 565 -9.85 -3.40 -50.22
C THR A 565 -10.49 -2.28 -49.38
N ALA A 566 -9.70 -1.33 -48.90
CA ALA A 566 -10.21 -0.17 -48.17
C ALA A 566 -11.06 0.73 -49.09
N GLN A 567 -10.59 1.00 -50.31
CA GLN A 567 -11.32 1.82 -51.28
C GLN A 567 -12.71 1.24 -51.62
N SER A 568 -12.82 -0.09 -51.80
CA SER A 568 -14.14 -0.72 -51.97
C SER A 568 -15.04 -0.55 -50.75
N LEU A 569 -14.50 -0.70 -49.53
CA LEU A 569 -15.26 -0.52 -48.29
C LEU A 569 -15.77 0.92 -48.13
N TRP A 570 -14.98 1.93 -48.50
CA TRP A 570 -15.40 3.33 -48.48
C TRP A 570 -16.48 3.62 -49.53
N SER A 571 -16.37 3.06 -50.73
CA SER A 571 -17.41 3.16 -51.76
C SER A 571 -18.74 2.56 -51.30
N ASP A 572 -18.71 1.39 -50.67
CA ASP A 572 -19.90 0.74 -50.11
C ASP A 572 -20.54 1.60 -49.00
N ARG A 573 -19.73 2.19 -48.11
CA ARG A 573 -20.21 3.05 -47.01
C ARG A 573 -20.77 4.40 -47.46
N ILE A 574 -20.37 4.91 -48.62
CA ILE A 574 -20.94 6.11 -49.23
C ILE A 574 -22.33 5.81 -49.83
N SER A 575 -22.52 4.60 -50.36
CA SER A 575 -23.82 4.17 -50.91
C SER A 575 -24.91 3.95 -49.85
N LEU A 576 -24.52 3.62 -48.61
CA LEU A 576 -25.42 3.47 -47.46
C LEU A 576 -25.71 4.84 -46.80
N ALA A 577 -26.72 5.56 -47.32
CA ALA A 577 -27.19 6.86 -46.83
C ALA A 577 -27.98 6.79 -45.49
N GLY A 578 -27.41 6.17 -44.46
CA GLY A 578 -28.13 5.84 -43.22
C GLY A 578 -27.77 6.66 -41.97
N ASN A 579 -26.58 7.27 -41.88
CA ASN A 579 -26.17 8.03 -40.68
C ASN A 579 -25.28 9.21 -41.09
N ASN A 580 -25.90 10.37 -41.34
CA ASN A 580 -25.20 11.61 -41.67
C ASN A 580 -24.93 12.51 -40.45
N GLU A 581 -25.40 12.11 -39.27
CA GLU A 581 -25.20 12.82 -38.01
C GLU A 581 -24.13 12.14 -37.16
N PHE A 582 -23.06 12.87 -36.82
CA PHE A 582 -22.03 12.41 -35.91
C PHE A 582 -21.88 13.39 -34.74
N THR A 583 -22.35 13.00 -33.57
CA THR A 583 -22.08 13.75 -32.33
C THR A 583 -20.73 13.32 -31.75
N ILE A 584 -19.85 14.28 -31.52
CA ILE A 584 -18.53 14.08 -30.90
C ILE A 584 -18.51 14.86 -29.59
N GLU A 585 -18.41 14.12 -28.49
CA GLU A 585 -18.23 14.71 -27.17
C GLU A 585 -16.78 15.15 -27.02
N VAL A 586 -16.58 16.45 -26.83
CA VAL A 586 -15.25 17.06 -26.86
C VAL A 586 -14.44 16.78 -25.57
N GLN A 587 -15.07 16.24 -24.53
CA GLN A 587 -14.40 15.93 -23.26
C GLN A 587 -13.29 14.89 -23.40
N ASP A 588 -13.41 13.97 -24.36
CA ASP A 588 -12.49 12.84 -24.55
C ASP A 588 -11.39 13.11 -25.60
N TYR A 589 -11.49 14.22 -26.33
CA TYR A 589 -10.65 14.55 -27.48
C TYR A 589 -10.14 16.00 -27.42
N VAL A 590 -9.15 16.33 -28.23
CA VAL A 590 -8.67 17.72 -28.41
C VAL A 590 -8.92 18.13 -29.86
N PRO A 591 -10.12 18.60 -30.20
CA PRO A 591 -10.41 19.07 -31.55
C PRO A 591 -9.64 20.37 -31.85
N PHE A 592 -9.59 20.73 -33.13
CA PHE A 592 -8.98 21.99 -33.58
C PHE A 592 -9.83 23.23 -33.25
N VAL A 593 -11.06 23.08 -32.74
CA VAL A 593 -11.94 24.17 -32.31
C VAL A 593 -12.04 24.18 -30.79
N GLN A 594 -11.74 25.32 -30.20
CA GLN A 594 -11.86 25.55 -28.76
C GLN A 594 -13.02 26.45 -28.42
N CYS A 595 -13.68 26.16 -27.29
CA CYS A 595 -14.81 26.93 -26.77
C CYS A 595 -14.62 27.28 -25.29
N LYS A 596 -14.90 28.53 -24.90
CA LYS A 596 -14.99 28.98 -23.50
C LYS A 596 -16.27 29.76 -23.30
N ALA A 597 -17.11 29.38 -22.35
CA ALA A 597 -18.29 30.14 -21.95
C ALA A 597 -18.12 30.78 -20.56
N LYS A 598 -18.63 32.00 -20.39
CA LYS A 598 -18.50 32.78 -19.16
C LYS A 598 -19.74 33.64 -18.90
N PHE A 599 -20.37 33.49 -17.74
CA PHE A 599 -21.21 34.54 -17.15
C PHE A 599 -20.36 35.73 -16.70
N LEU A 600 -20.85 36.97 -16.85
CA LEU A 600 -20.07 38.16 -16.51
C LEU A 600 -19.71 38.22 -15.01
N TYR A 601 -20.64 37.80 -14.14
CA TYR A 601 -20.51 37.83 -12.69
C TYR A 601 -20.94 36.50 -12.03
N PRO A 602 -20.37 36.15 -10.84
CA PRO A 602 -20.71 34.93 -10.07
C PRO A 602 -22.10 34.96 -9.47
N SER A 603 -22.59 36.16 -9.24
CA SER A 603 -23.93 36.39 -8.75
C SER A 603 -24.47 37.64 -9.41
N PHE A 604 -25.72 37.58 -9.84
CA PHE A 604 -26.48 38.74 -10.29
C PHE A 604 -27.56 39.00 -9.25
N HIS A 605 -27.74 40.28 -8.91
CA HIS A 605 -28.91 40.65 -8.15
C HIS A 605 -30.15 40.60 -9.05
N ILE A 606 -31.32 40.35 -8.46
CA ILE A 606 -32.58 40.28 -9.21
C ILE A 606 -32.90 41.56 -9.99
N ASP A 607 -32.29 42.68 -9.61
CA ASP A 607 -32.40 43.98 -10.27
C ASP A 607 -31.41 44.21 -11.42
N GLU A 608 -30.63 43.20 -11.82
CA GLU A 608 -29.69 43.27 -12.93
C GLU A 608 -29.94 42.19 -14.01
N PRO A 609 -29.78 42.50 -15.31
CA PRO A 609 -29.89 41.50 -16.38
C PRO A 609 -28.68 40.56 -16.40
N VAL A 610 -28.93 39.26 -16.51
CA VAL A 610 -27.89 38.22 -16.60
C VAL A 610 -27.23 38.26 -17.97
N GLN A 611 -25.90 38.36 -17.99
CA GLN A 611 -25.10 38.42 -19.22
C GLN A 611 -24.19 37.19 -19.36
N LEU A 612 -24.24 36.52 -20.52
CA LEU A 612 -23.47 35.33 -20.88
C LEU A 612 -22.63 35.60 -22.15
N HIS A 613 -21.33 35.28 -22.09
CA HIS A 613 -20.40 35.38 -23.23
C HIS A 613 -19.87 34.01 -23.64
N VAL A 614 -19.86 33.71 -24.94
CA VAL A 614 -19.25 32.49 -25.51
C VAL A 614 -18.10 32.89 -26.44
N TYR A 615 -16.93 32.31 -26.22
CA TYR A 615 -15.72 32.54 -26.98
C TYR A 615 -15.35 31.28 -27.78
N VAL A 616 -15.09 31.44 -29.09
CA VAL A 616 -14.70 30.33 -29.98
C VAL A 616 -13.41 30.69 -30.71
N ARG A 617 -12.49 29.72 -30.82
CA ARG A 617 -11.20 29.86 -31.54
C ARG A 617 -10.90 28.58 -32.32
N ALA A 618 -10.38 28.70 -33.54
CA ALA A 618 -9.93 27.57 -34.35
C ALA A 618 -8.42 27.64 -34.63
N ASP A 619 -7.74 26.50 -34.59
CA ASP A 619 -6.29 26.39 -34.80
C ASP A 619 -5.91 25.61 -36.08
N CYS A 620 -6.83 25.52 -37.03
CA CYS A 620 -6.64 24.93 -38.36
C CYS A 620 -5.89 25.88 -39.31
N PRO A 621 -5.24 25.37 -40.38
CA PRO A 621 -4.50 26.21 -41.33
C PRO A 621 -5.41 26.99 -42.30
N HIS A 622 -6.64 26.52 -42.58
CA HIS A 622 -7.62 27.24 -43.40
C HIS A 622 -8.88 27.65 -42.61
N PRO A 623 -9.66 28.65 -43.04
CA PRO A 623 -10.89 29.06 -42.36
C PRO A 623 -11.99 27.98 -42.41
N VAL A 624 -12.66 27.73 -41.28
CA VAL A 624 -13.72 26.71 -41.16
C VAL A 624 -15.07 27.37 -40.95
N ARG A 625 -16.08 26.93 -41.72
CA ARG A 625 -17.48 27.40 -41.58
C ARG A 625 -18.27 26.47 -40.65
N PHE A 626 -19.09 27.06 -39.78
CA PHE A 626 -20.04 26.33 -38.93
C PHE A 626 -21.48 26.77 -39.23
N SER A 627 -22.46 25.93 -38.95
CA SER A 627 -23.86 26.15 -39.34
C SER A 627 -24.76 26.58 -38.18
N LYS A 628 -24.45 26.15 -36.96
CA LYS A 628 -25.26 26.43 -35.76
C LYS A 628 -24.41 26.48 -34.50
N LEU A 629 -24.69 27.44 -33.62
CA LEU A 629 -24.15 27.54 -32.26
C LEU A 629 -25.32 27.63 -31.27
N CYS A 630 -25.35 26.76 -30.27
CA CYS A 630 -26.38 26.79 -29.23
C CYS A 630 -25.80 26.56 -27.83
N VAL A 631 -26.40 27.22 -26.83
CA VAL A 631 -26.06 27.02 -25.42
C VAL A 631 -27.29 26.51 -24.69
N SER A 632 -27.14 25.40 -23.99
CA SER A 632 -28.17 24.81 -23.14
C SER A 632 -27.89 25.17 -21.67
N LEU A 633 -28.86 25.78 -21.01
CA LEU A 633 -28.84 26.15 -19.61
C LEU A 633 -29.68 25.17 -18.78
N SER A 634 -29.41 25.11 -17.47
CA SER A 634 -30.16 24.31 -16.49
C SER A 634 -31.68 24.58 -16.50
N ASN A 635 -32.09 25.84 -16.71
CA ASN A 635 -33.48 26.18 -16.95
C ASN A 635 -33.72 26.35 -18.46
N GLN A 636 -34.56 25.48 -19.02
CA GLN A 636 -34.79 25.35 -20.46
C GLN A 636 -35.50 26.56 -21.07
N GLU A 637 -36.23 27.35 -20.27
CA GLU A 637 -36.91 28.57 -20.73
C GLU A 637 -35.90 29.61 -21.25
N TYR A 638 -34.68 29.61 -20.72
CA TYR A 638 -33.64 30.55 -21.14
C TYR A 638 -32.89 30.12 -22.41
N ASN A 639 -33.03 28.86 -22.86
CA ASN A 639 -32.35 28.34 -24.06
C ASN A 639 -32.76 29.07 -25.35
N GLN A 640 -33.99 29.60 -25.39
CA GLN A 640 -34.51 30.35 -26.53
C GLN A 640 -33.74 31.65 -26.78
N TYR A 641 -33.16 32.23 -25.73
CA TYR A 641 -32.35 33.44 -25.82
C TYR A 641 -30.88 33.15 -26.19
N CYS A 642 -30.50 31.88 -26.39
CA CYS A 642 -29.11 31.41 -26.57
C CYS A 642 -28.89 30.53 -27.82
N LEU A 643 -29.50 30.91 -28.96
CA LEU A 643 -29.41 30.19 -30.24
C LEU A 643 -28.93 31.12 -31.39
N LEU A 644 -27.99 30.65 -32.21
CA LEU A 644 -27.52 31.28 -33.45
C LEU A 644 -27.57 30.27 -34.61
N GLU A 645 -28.34 30.56 -35.66
CA GLU A 645 -28.52 29.74 -36.88
C GLU A 645 -28.30 30.58 -38.16
N ASP A 646 -27.80 29.94 -39.23
CA ASP A 646 -27.61 30.56 -40.55
C ASP A 646 -28.95 30.57 -41.34
N THR A 647 -29.61 31.73 -41.45
CA THR A 647 -30.91 31.87 -42.12
C THR A 647 -30.84 32.20 -43.62
N SER A 648 -29.73 31.93 -44.30
CA SER A 648 -29.59 32.23 -45.74
C SER A 648 -30.23 31.16 -46.64
N LYS A 649 -31.56 31.23 -46.80
CA LYS A 649 -32.24 30.75 -48.01
C LYS A 649 -31.90 31.69 -49.18
N GLU A 650 -31.80 31.13 -50.37
CA GLU A 650 -31.32 31.73 -51.63
C GLU A 650 -31.77 33.19 -51.90
N LYS A 651 -30.83 33.94 -52.52
CA LYS A 651 -30.92 35.29 -53.15
C LYS A 651 -30.64 36.48 -52.23
N ASP A 652 -29.39 36.93 -52.19
CA ASP A 652 -28.98 38.14 -52.92
C ASP A 652 -27.46 38.36 -52.80
N ILE A 653 -26.83 38.54 -53.96
CA ILE A 653 -25.43 38.93 -54.10
C ILE A 653 -25.42 40.45 -53.96
N LEU A 654 -25.07 40.96 -52.77
CA LEU A 654 -24.48 42.28 -52.48
C LEU A 654 -24.84 42.72 -51.05
N GLU A 655 -24.12 42.20 -50.06
CA GLU A 655 -23.74 42.94 -48.82
C GLU A 655 -22.77 42.07 -48.01
N THR A 656 -21.53 42.54 -47.88
CA THR A 656 -20.36 41.80 -47.40
C THR A 656 -20.26 41.66 -45.87
N SER A 657 -21.30 42.01 -45.11
CA SER A 657 -21.24 42.14 -43.64
C SER A 657 -21.85 40.96 -42.86
N THR A 658 -22.73 40.15 -43.47
CA THR A 658 -23.39 39.01 -42.80
C THR A 658 -22.67 37.68 -43.02
N GLN A 659 -21.89 37.55 -44.11
CA GLN A 659 -21.12 36.34 -44.40
C GLN A 659 -19.92 36.11 -43.46
N GLU A 660 -19.48 37.15 -42.74
CA GLU A 660 -18.35 37.03 -41.82
C GLU A 660 -18.72 36.36 -40.48
N ASN A 661 -19.98 36.29 -40.05
CA ASN A 661 -20.34 35.88 -38.69
C ASN A 661 -20.17 34.37 -38.38
N MET A 662 -20.20 33.49 -39.39
CA MET A 662 -20.19 32.02 -39.23
C MET A 662 -18.90 31.33 -39.73
N CYS A 663 -17.81 32.08 -39.91
CA CYS A 663 -16.51 31.58 -40.38
C CYS A 663 -15.41 31.74 -39.31
N LEU A 664 -14.84 30.67 -38.77
CA LEU A 664 -13.71 30.75 -37.84
C LEU A 664 -12.40 30.95 -38.61
N VAL A 665 -11.74 32.08 -38.37
CA VAL A 665 -10.41 32.39 -38.94
C VAL A 665 -9.32 31.83 -38.02
N PRO A 666 -8.28 31.16 -38.57
CA PRO A 666 -7.18 30.60 -37.80
C PRO A 666 -6.58 31.60 -36.80
N GLY A 667 -6.47 31.19 -35.53
CA GLY A 667 -5.80 31.95 -34.47
C GLY A 667 -6.55 33.19 -33.94
N LYS A 668 -7.71 33.56 -34.50
CA LYS A 668 -8.53 34.69 -34.01
C LYS A 668 -9.66 34.22 -33.09
N THR A 669 -9.75 34.81 -31.90
CA THR A 669 -10.84 34.58 -30.94
C THR A 669 -12.09 35.38 -31.34
N ARG A 670 -13.25 34.73 -31.41
CA ARG A 670 -14.55 35.39 -31.62
C ARG A 670 -15.41 35.33 -30.37
N LYS A 671 -16.17 36.41 -30.10
CA LYS A 671 -17.03 36.57 -28.91
C LYS A 671 -18.50 36.71 -29.33
N TYR A 672 -19.38 35.90 -28.72
CA TYR A 672 -20.84 35.99 -28.85
C TYR A 672 -21.45 36.35 -27.48
N CYS A 673 -22.43 37.27 -27.44
CA CYS A 673 -23.03 37.81 -26.21
C CYS A 673 -24.54 37.54 -26.15
N PHE A 674 -25.03 37.02 -25.02
CA PHE A 674 -26.45 36.74 -24.75
C PHE A 674 -26.88 37.46 -23.44
N LYS A 675 -28.11 38.00 -23.39
CA LYS A 675 -28.67 38.73 -22.22
C LYS A 675 -30.11 38.30 -21.92
N PHE A 676 -30.47 38.11 -20.66
CA PHE A 676 -31.85 37.79 -20.21
C PHE A 676 -32.14 38.24 -18.76
N VAL A 677 -33.41 38.39 -18.38
CA VAL A 677 -33.85 38.82 -17.03
C VAL A 677 -34.31 37.61 -16.19
N ALA A 678 -33.82 37.53 -14.95
CA ALA A 678 -34.16 36.46 -13.99
C ALA A 678 -35.57 36.62 -13.39
N LYS A 679 -36.23 35.50 -13.02
CA LYS A 679 -37.54 35.52 -12.34
C LYS A 679 -37.37 35.58 -10.81
N THR A 680 -38.39 36.08 -10.10
CA THR A 680 -38.45 36.09 -8.61
C THR A 680 -38.37 34.70 -7.98
N GLU A 681 -38.85 33.68 -8.69
CA GLU A 681 -38.80 32.27 -8.27
C GLU A 681 -37.38 31.69 -8.29
N ASP A 682 -36.44 32.35 -8.97
CA ASP A 682 -35.07 31.85 -9.15
C ASP A 682 -34.08 32.48 -8.15
N VAL A 683 -34.56 33.33 -7.23
CA VAL A 683 -33.75 33.85 -6.11
C VAL A 683 -33.27 32.69 -5.23
N GLY A 684 -31.97 32.58 -5.05
CA GLY A 684 -31.31 31.50 -4.33
C GLY A 684 -31.05 30.24 -5.17
N LYS A 685 -31.47 30.20 -6.44
CA LYS A 685 -31.15 29.11 -7.36
C LYS A 685 -29.89 29.42 -8.18
N LYS A 686 -29.22 28.35 -8.60
CA LYS A 686 -28.02 28.38 -9.44
C LYS A 686 -28.40 28.13 -10.90
N ILE A 687 -28.01 29.03 -11.80
CA ILE A 687 -28.12 28.83 -13.25
C ILE A 687 -26.77 28.33 -13.76
N GLU A 688 -26.76 27.10 -14.29
CA GLU A 688 -25.57 26.48 -14.87
C GLU A 688 -25.69 26.29 -16.38
N ILE A 689 -24.55 26.35 -17.08
CA ILE A 689 -24.39 25.95 -18.48
C ILE A 689 -24.26 24.44 -18.54
N THR A 690 -25.23 23.75 -19.14
CA THR A 690 -25.23 22.29 -19.27
C THR A 690 -24.41 21.83 -20.47
N SER A 691 -24.55 22.48 -21.62
CA SER A 691 -23.76 22.19 -22.81
C SER A 691 -23.69 23.35 -23.80
N VAL A 692 -22.60 23.44 -24.55
CA VAL A 692 -22.45 24.29 -25.73
C VAL A 692 -22.28 23.37 -26.93
N GLY A 693 -23.05 23.60 -28.00
CA GLY A 693 -23.01 22.80 -29.22
C GLY A 693 -22.64 23.63 -30.44
N LEU A 694 -21.71 23.12 -31.25
CA LEU A 694 -21.30 23.71 -32.53
C LEU A 694 -21.45 22.67 -33.66
N MET A 695 -22.19 23.03 -34.71
CA MET A 695 -22.42 22.16 -35.86
C MET A 695 -21.49 22.52 -37.02
N LEU A 696 -20.72 21.55 -37.51
CA LEU A 696 -19.85 21.64 -38.70
C LEU A 696 -20.44 20.81 -39.85
N GLY A 697 -20.55 21.39 -41.05
CA GLY A 697 -21.09 20.71 -42.25
C GLY A 697 -22.47 21.21 -42.67
N ARG A 698 -22.88 20.91 -43.92
CA ARG A 698 -24.16 21.34 -44.51
C ARG A 698 -25.21 20.23 -44.39
N GLU A 699 -26.49 20.59 -44.37
CA GLU A 699 -27.61 19.63 -44.27
C GLU A 699 -27.67 18.61 -45.42
N MET A 700 -27.08 18.92 -46.58
CA MET A 700 -26.99 18.00 -47.74
C MET A 700 -25.81 17.01 -47.69
N GLY A 701 -24.93 17.11 -46.69
CA GLY A 701 -23.75 16.24 -46.49
C GLY A 701 -23.73 15.60 -45.10
N ARG A 702 -22.59 15.04 -44.69
CA ARG A 702 -22.38 14.61 -43.30
C ARG A 702 -22.14 15.84 -42.43
N TYR A 703 -22.82 15.94 -41.29
CA TYR A 703 -22.59 17.01 -40.32
C TYR A 703 -22.12 16.44 -38.98
N VAL A 704 -21.21 17.19 -38.35
CA VAL A 704 -20.56 16.84 -37.09
C VAL A 704 -21.01 17.83 -36.03
N TYR A 705 -21.57 17.33 -34.94
CA TYR A 705 -21.96 18.13 -33.80
C TYR A 705 -20.91 18.02 -32.69
N LEU A 706 -20.16 19.10 -32.46
CA LEU A 706 -19.21 19.21 -31.36
C LEU A 706 -19.94 19.67 -30.11
N ASN A 707 -19.96 18.83 -29.08
CA ASN A 707 -20.64 19.12 -27.83
C ASN A 707 -19.65 19.28 -26.67
N TRP A 708 -19.63 20.46 -26.04
CA TRP A 708 -18.88 20.75 -24.82
C TRP A 708 -19.83 20.76 -23.63
N ARG A 709 -19.79 19.75 -22.74
CA ARG A 709 -20.60 19.81 -21.51
C ARG A 709 -19.98 20.83 -20.53
N GLY A 710 -20.81 21.60 -19.84
CA GLY A 710 -20.36 22.61 -18.87
C GLY A 710 -19.87 23.94 -19.46
N GLY A 711 -19.92 24.13 -20.78
CA GLY A 711 -19.46 25.35 -21.45
C GLY A 711 -17.94 25.56 -21.39
N TRP A 712 -17.19 24.44 -21.44
CA TRP A 712 -15.93 24.15 -20.75
C TRP A 712 -15.40 22.78 -21.21
N GLY A 713 -14.51 22.70 -22.19
CA GLY A 713 -13.35 21.81 -22.06
C GLY A 713 -13.11 20.73 -23.10
N ASP A 714 -11.88 20.74 -23.59
CA ASP A 714 -11.23 19.65 -24.30
C ASP A 714 -10.40 18.83 -23.29
N ALA A 715 -9.99 17.60 -23.61
CA ALA A 715 -9.19 16.73 -22.72
C ALA A 715 -7.92 17.40 -22.15
N ALA A 716 -7.36 18.41 -22.85
CA ALA A 716 -6.16 19.15 -22.44
C ALA A 716 -6.41 20.35 -21.50
N SER A 717 -7.65 20.86 -21.46
CA SER A 717 -8.01 22.19 -20.96
C SER A 717 -7.99 22.33 -19.43
N SER A 718 -8.23 21.25 -18.68
CA SER A 718 -8.18 21.19 -17.21
C SER A 718 -6.78 21.41 -16.64
N HIS A 719 -5.75 20.92 -17.34
CA HIS A 719 -4.36 21.18 -16.99
C HIS A 719 -3.87 22.55 -17.49
N GLU A 720 -4.46 23.12 -18.56
CA GLU A 720 -4.09 24.46 -19.07
C GLU A 720 -4.53 25.55 -18.09
N THR A 721 -5.68 25.38 -17.44
CA THR A 721 -6.14 26.27 -16.36
C THR A 721 -5.20 26.24 -15.16
N LEU A 722 -4.73 25.05 -14.75
CA LEU A 722 -3.76 24.89 -13.67
C LEU A 722 -2.38 25.50 -14.01
N GLN A 723 -1.93 25.40 -15.26
CA GLN A 723 -0.67 26.02 -15.68
C GLN A 723 -0.78 27.54 -15.90
N ALA A 724 -1.87 28.02 -16.50
CA ALA A 724 -2.14 29.44 -16.67
C ALA A 724 -2.21 30.18 -15.33
N SER A 725 -2.74 29.53 -14.29
CA SER A 725 -2.73 30.07 -12.92
C SER A 725 -1.33 30.11 -12.27
N ARG A 726 -0.36 29.33 -12.77
CA ARG A 726 1.03 29.27 -12.27
C ARG A 726 2.03 30.10 -13.09
N SER A 727 1.72 30.41 -14.34
CA SER A 727 2.61 31.14 -15.24
C SER A 727 2.42 32.66 -15.14
N PHE A 728 3.20 33.31 -14.28
CA PHE A 728 3.43 34.77 -14.33
C PHE A 728 4.43 35.12 -15.45
N LYS A 729 4.06 34.96 -16.72
CA LYS A 729 4.85 35.55 -17.83
C LYS A 729 4.40 36.98 -18.07
N ARG A 730 5.38 37.91 -18.11
CA ARG A 730 5.20 39.33 -18.45
C ARG A 730 4.43 39.46 -19.77
N ARG A 731 3.28 40.13 -19.70
CA ARG A 731 2.36 40.36 -20.81
C ARG A 731 2.92 41.44 -21.75
N THR A 732 2.96 41.14 -23.05
CA THR A 732 3.20 42.13 -24.10
C THR A 732 1.85 42.79 -24.44
N ARG A 733 1.75 44.12 -24.37
CA ARG A 733 0.53 44.85 -24.78
C ARG A 733 0.35 44.71 -26.30
N LEU A 734 -0.66 43.95 -26.72
CA LEU A 734 -1.16 43.94 -28.10
C LEU A 734 -2.32 44.96 -28.24
N PRO A 735 -2.61 45.45 -29.46
CA PRO A 735 -3.69 46.44 -29.72
C PRO A 735 -5.08 45.93 -29.29
N GLU A 736 -5.93 46.85 -28.83
CA GLU A 736 -7.24 46.65 -28.15
C GLU A 736 -8.31 45.83 -28.90
N GLN A 737 -8.05 45.36 -30.13
CA GLN A 737 -8.98 44.54 -30.92
C GLN A 737 -8.71 43.03 -30.87
N GLN A 738 -7.58 42.57 -30.31
CA GLN A 738 -7.32 41.13 -30.14
C GLN A 738 -7.51 40.69 -28.69
N LEU A 739 -8.64 40.03 -28.42
CA LEU A 739 -8.88 39.30 -27.17
C LEU A 739 -7.90 38.13 -27.06
N ASP A 740 -7.00 38.22 -26.07
CA ASP A 740 -6.04 37.17 -25.77
C ASP A 740 -6.75 35.98 -25.09
N TRP A 741 -6.68 34.80 -25.72
CA TRP A 741 -7.42 33.60 -25.33
C TRP A 741 -7.12 33.15 -23.89
N ASP A 742 -5.92 33.44 -23.40
CA ASP A 742 -5.46 33.07 -22.06
C ASP A 742 -6.03 33.99 -20.96
N THR A 743 -6.55 35.16 -21.33
CA THR A 743 -7.20 36.10 -20.38
C THR A 743 -8.67 35.78 -20.12
N VAL A 744 -9.28 34.93 -20.94
CA VAL A 744 -10.69 34.53 -20.82
C VAL A 744 -10.83 33.50 -19.71
N THR A 745 -11.38 33.93 -18.57
CA THR A 745 -11.76 33.07 -17.46
C THR A 745 -13.09 32.35 -17.73
N ILE A 746 -13.28 31.18 -17.13
CA ILE A 746 -14.53 30.41 -17.23
C ILE A 746 -15.45 30.84 -16.12
N GLN A 747 -16.73 30.95 -16.43
CA GLN A 747 -17.75 30.99 -15.42
C GLN A 747 -18.98 30.25 -15.92
N SER A 748 -19.04 28.96 -15.59
CA SER A 748 -20.08 28.04 -16.04
C SER A 748 -21.38 28.13 -15.24
N SER A 749 -21.37 28.86 -14.11
CA SER A 749 -22.54 29.05 -13.27
C SER A 749 -22.63 30.44 -12.67
N THR A 750 -23.87 30.88 -12.42
CA THR A 750 -24.16 32.10 -11.70
C THR A 750 -25.32 31.89 -10.71
N MET A 751 -25.33 32.64 -9.61
CA MET A 751 -26.38 32.63 -8.60
C MET A 751 -27.24 33.88 -8.70
N ILE A 752 -28.56 33.74 -8.60
CA ILE A 752 -29.44 34.90 -8.47
C ILE A 752 -29.60 35.20 -6.98
N ILE A 753 -29.19 36.38 -6.56
CA ILE A 753 -29.23 36.83 -5.16
C ILE A 753 -30.31 37.89 -4.95
N SER A 754 -30.82 37.94 -3.72
CA SER A 754 -31.76 38.99 -3.31
C SER A 754 -31.10 40.36 -3.37
N ARG A 755 -31.95 41.39 -3.34
CA ARG A 755 -31.51 42.80 -3.28
C ARG A 755 -30.70 43.06 -2.01
N VAL A 756 -29.70 43.93 -2.10
CA VAL A 756 -28.90 44.38 -0.94
C VAL A 756 -29.78 45.22 -0.01
N PRO A 757 -29.89 44.87 1.29
CA PRO A 757 -30.70 45.61 2.24
C PRO A 757 -30.03 46.92 2.71
N LYS A 758 -30.81 48.01 2.87
CA LYS A 758 -30.35 49.29 3.47
C LYS A 758 -30.95 49.52 4.86
N ILE A 759 -30.65 48.65 5.83
CA ILE A 759 -31.02 48.81 7.26
C ILE A 759 -29.76 48.58 8.12
N SER A 760 -29.54 49.41 9.14
CA SER A 760 -28.43 49.31 10.11
C SER A 760 -28.87 48.80 11.48
N VAL A 761 -28.07 47.93 12.10
CA VAL A 761 -28.31 47.32 13.42
C VAL A 761 -27.04 47.49 14.28
N GLN A 762 -27.17 48.00 15.51
CA GLN A 762 -26.07 48.30 16.44
C GLN A 762 -26.30 47.64 17.82
N LEU A 763 -25.24 47.14 18.46
CA LEU A 763 -25.29 46.36 19.70
C LEU A 763 -24.37 46.96 20.78
N THR A 764 -24.83 47.10 22.03
CA THR A 764 -24.03 47.60 23.16
C THR A 764 -24.06 46.65 24.38
N HIS A 765 -22.89 46.26 24.91
CA HIS A 765 -22.71 45.29 26.02
C HIS A 765 -21.25 45.26 26.61
N GLU A 766 -21.01 44.58 27.74
CA GLU A 766 -19.69 44.46 28.43
C GLU A 766 -19.09 43.03 28.45
N PRO A 767 -18.40 42.57 27.38
CA PRO A 767 -17.82 41.22 27.34
C PRO A 767 -16.58 41.09 28.26
N PRO A 768 -16.24 39.90 28.79
CA PRO A 768 -16.92 38.61 28.64
C PRO A 768 -18.10 38.42 29.62
N ALA A 769 -18.97 37.45 29.34
CA ALA A 769 -20.01 36.98 30.27
C ALA A 769 -19.43 35.96 31.25
N LEU A 770 -19.81 35.99 32.53
CA LEU A 770 -19.39 34.98 33.50
C LEU A 770 -20.40 33.81 33.53
N THR A 771 -19.91 32.59 33.77
CA THR A 771 -20.80 31.42 33.88
C THR A 771 -21.82 31.63 35.00
N ASN A 772 -23.09 31.30 34.73
CA ASN A 772 -24.25 31.47 35.60
C ASN A 772 -24.64 32.94 35.92
N GLU A 773 -24.02 33.92 35.27
CA GLU A 773 -24.44 35.33 35.33
C GLU A 773 -25.68 35.59 34.45
N MET A 774 -26.51 36.57 34.83
CA MET A 774 -27.53 37.17 33.97
C MET A 774 -26.92 38.36 33.22
N TYR A 775 -26.47 38.14 31.98
CA TYR A 775 -25.75 39.10 31.16
C TYR A 775 -26.69 40.02 30.36
N CYS A 776 -26.45 41.33 30.33
CA CYS A 776 -27.32 42.32 29.66
C CYS A 776 -26.73 42.83 28.32
N MET A 777 -27.56 42.91 27.26
CA MET A 777 -27.21 43.42 25.92
C MET A 777 -28.32 44.30 25.34
N ILE A 778 -27.98 45.42 24.69
CA ILE A 778 -28.94 46.37 24.10
C ILE A 778 -28.80 46.42 22.57
N VAL A 779 -29.92 46.34 21.85
CA VAL A 779 -30.01 46.32 20.37
C VAL A 779 -30.67 47.60 19.85
N THR A 780 -30.09 48.24 18.82
CA THR A 780 -30.60 49.44 18.15
C THR A 780 -30.73 49.23 16.64
N ILE A 781 -31.89 49.53 16.02
CA ILE A 781 -32.18 49.30 14.59
C ILE A 781 -32.57 50.61 13.89
N GLN A 782 -32.04 50.88 12.68
CA GLN A 782 -32.26 52.11 11.89
C GLN A 782 -32.47 51.83 10.38
N SER A 783 -33.45 52.48 9.74
CA SER A 783 -33.75 52.32 8.30
C SER A 783 -33.06 53.36 7.40
N GLU A 784 -32.45 52.93 6.29
CA GLU A 784 -31.76 53.75 5.26
C GLU A 784 -32.33 53.53 3.83
N GLU A 785 -33.52 52.94 3.71
CA GLU A 785 -34.19 52.68 2.43
C GLU A 785 -34.84 53.93 1.82
N ASP A 786 -34.92 53.97 0.48
CA ASP A 786 -35.58 55.05 -0.27
C ASP A 786 -37.12 54.91 -0.29
N THR A 787 -37.63 53.75 0.14
CA THR A 787 -39.06 53.40 0.18
C THR A 787 -39.42 52.80 1.54
N VAL A 788 -40.70 52.77 1.89
CA VAL A 788 -41.16 52.27 3.21
C VAL A 788 -40.84 50.78 3.37
N ALA A 789 -40.06 50.44 4.40
CA ALA A 789 -39.79 49.06 4.80
C ALA A 789 -40.97 48.52 5.60
N LYS A 790 -41.68 47.54 5.02
CA LYS A 790 -42.90 46.94 5.61
C LYS A 790 -42.59 45.63 6.33
N ASP A 791 -43.30 45.40 7.44
CA ASP A 791 -43.31 44.16 8.24
C ASP A 791 -41.94 43.78 8.85
N ILE A 792 -41.42 44.64 9.76
CA ILE A 792 -40.10 44.44 10.37
C ILE A 792 -40.17 43.50 11.56
N LYS A 793 -39.44 42.39 11.44
CA LYS A 793 -39.34 41.34 12.48
C LYS A 793 -37.89 41.15 12.90
N LEU A 794 -37.64 41.20 14.20
CA LEU A 794 -36.35 40.89 14.81
C LEU A 794 -36.37 39.48 15.41
N THR A 795 -35.43 38.65 14.97
CA THR A 795 -35.14 37.36 15.61
C THR A 795 -33.79 37.49 16.29
N ALA A 796 -33.75 37.28 17.61
CA ALA A 796 -32.55 37.47 18.43
C ALA A 796 -32.24 36.21 19.24
N GLY A 797 -31.01 35.70 19.13
CA GLY A 797 -30.51 34.65 20.02
C GLY A 797 -29.43 33.78 19.43
N LEU A 798 -29.22 32.57 19.93
CA LEU A 798 -28.13 31.70 19.48
C LEU A 798 -28.30 31.36 18.01
N LYS A 799 -27.27 31.61 17.20
CA LYS A 799 -27.28 31.31 15.76
C LYS A 799 -27.58 29.82 15.55
N PRO A 800 -28.60 29.47 14.73
CA PRO A 800 -28.94 28.08 14.41
C PRO A 800 -27.74 27.33 13.80
N GLY A 801 -27.54 26.08 14.21
CA GLY A 801 -26.44 25.22 13.72
C GLY A 801 -25.17 25.24 14.59
N GLN A 802 -25.20 25.89 15.76
CA GLN A 802 -24.20 25.69 16.82
C GLN A 802 -24.48 24.41 17.63
N ASP A 803 -23.51 24.00 18.45
CA ASP A 803 -23.58 22.76 19.22
C ASP A 803 -24.84 22.66 20.09
N ALA A 804 -25.43 21.45 20.12
CA ALA A 804 -26.66 21.18 20.88
C ALA A 804 -26.52 21.43 22.40
N SER A 805 -25.29 21.33 22.93
CA SER A 805 -24.97 21.68 24.32
C SER A 805 -25.09 23.19 24.58
N LEU A 806 -24.78 24.03 23.60
CA LEU A 806 -24.92 25.49 23.70
C LEU A 806 -26.38 25.91 23.69
N THR A 807 -27.24 25.22 22.93
CA THR A 807 -28.69 25.49 22.93
C THR A 807 -29.37 25.18 24.25
N GLN A 808 -28.90 24.18 25.01
CA GLN A 808 -29.45 23.85 26.33
C GLN A 808 -28.88 24.75 27.44
N SER A 809 -27.66 25.26 27.25
CA SER A 809 -26.95 26.07 28.24
C SER A 809 -27.11 27.58 28.07
N THR A 810 -27.91 28.03 27.10
CA THR A 810 -28.12 29.46 26.81
C THR A 810 -29.60 29.78 26.84
N GLN A 811 -30.01 30.68 27.72
CA GLN A 811 -31.39 31.13 27.83
C GLN A 811 -31.43 32.64 27.59
N ILE A 812 -32.40 33.12 26.81
CA ILE A 812 -32.52 34.54 26.46
C ILE A 812 -33.91 35.04 26.85
N THR A 813 -33.95 36.16 27.56
CA THR A 813 -35.19 36.77 28.04
C THR A 813 -35.19 38.28 27.79
N VAL A 814 -36.39 38.86 27.75
CA VAL A 814 -36.58 40.32 27.65
C VAL A 814 -36.74 40.94 29.04
N ASN A 815 -37.06 40.15 30.07
CA ASN A 815 -37.23 40.55 31.46
C ASN A 815 -36.04 40.07 32.32
N GLY A 816 -35.44 40.97 33.10
CA GLY A 816 -34.23 40.68 33.91
C GLY A 816 -34.49 40.16 35.33
N SER A 817 -35.75 40.05 35.76
CA SER A 817 -36.15 39.72 37.15
C SER A 817 -36.79 38.33 37.31
N GLU A 818 -36.93 37.56 36.24
CA GLU A 818 -37.47 36.21 36.27
C GLU A 818 -36.32 35.20 36.42
N VAL A 819 -36.46 34.26 37.38
CA VAL A 819 -35.53 33.12 37.50
C VAL A 819 -35.75 32.26 36.26
N CYS A 820 -34.74 32.15 35.40
CA CYS A 820 -34.88 31.40 34.16
C CYS A 820 -35.00 29.89 34.44
N ASP A 821 -36.20 29.33 34.21
CA ASP A 821 -36.43 27.89 34.13
C ASP A 821 -36.00 27.32 32.75
N ASP A 822 -35.86 26.00 32.65
CA ASP A 822 -35.53 25.24 31.42
C ASP A 822 -36.49 25.49 30.22
N SER A 823 -37.59 26.21 30.43
CA SER A 823 -38.59 26.56 29.41
C SER A 823 -38.20 27.74 28.51
N HIS A 824 -37.13 28.48 28.81
CA HIS A 824 -36.74 29.65 28.04
C HIS A 824 -35.94 29.28 26.78
N PRO A 825 -36.36 29.75 25.58
CA PRO A 825 -35.69 29.37 24.34
C PRO A 825 -34.33 30.08 24.18
N ALA A 826 -33.39 29.39 23.55
CA ALA A 826 -32.09 29.95 23.16
C ALA A 826 -32.17 30.94 21.98
N LEU A 827 -33.32 30.99 21.28
CA LEU A 827 -33.61 31.89 20.17
C LEU A 827 -35.03 32.44 20.33
N LEU A 828 -35.18 33.77 20.34
CA LEU A 828 -36.47 34.45 20.34
C LEU A 828 -36.84 34.86 18.90
N PRO A 829 -37.75 34.12 18.22
CA PRO A 829 -38.19 34.46 16.88
C PRO A 829 -39.22 35.61 16.87
N ASP A 830 -39.23 36.36 15.77
CA ASP A 830 -40.32 37.25 15.34
C ASP A 830 -40.79 38.31 16.37
N ILE A 831 -39.85 38.97 17.03
CA ILE A 831 -40.13 40.19 17.80
C ILE A 831 -40.60 41.27 16.81
N SER A 832 -41.90 41.58 16.82
CA SER A 832 -42.51 42.55 15.91
C SER A 832 -42.14 43.98 16.29
N LEU A 833 -41.54 44.73 15.36
CA LEU A 833 -41.06 46.10 15.58
C LEU A 833 -41.86 47.17 14.81
N GLY A 834 -42.82 46.77 13.97
CA GLY A 834 -43.68 47.66 13.17
C GLY A 834 -43.07 48.09 11.83
N ASP A 835 -43.66 49.09 11.17
CA ASP A 835 -43.14 49.67 9.93
C ASP A 835 -42.17 50.82 10.24
N LEU A 836 -41.00 50.84 9.56
CA LEU A 836 -40.01 51.92 9.71
C LEU A 836 -40.06 52.87 8.52
N GLN A 837 -40.25 54.15 8.80
CA GLN A 837 -40.03 55.21 7.81
C GLN A 837 -38.51 55.39 7.56
N PRO A 838 -38.12 55.93 6.39
CA PRO A 838 -36.72 56.27 6.12
C PRO A 838 -36.11 57.14 7.25
N GLY A 839 -35.03 56.67 7.88
CA GLY A 839 -34.28 57.39 8.93
C GLY A 839 -34.69 57.15 10.40
N GLN A 840 -35.76 56.40 10.70
CA GLN A 840 -36.25 56.17 12.07
C GLN A 840 -35.40 55.12 12.85
N LYS A 841 -35.32 55.23 14.19
CA LYS A 841 -34.54 54.33 15.10
C LYS A 841 -35.40 53.67 16.20
N ILE A 842 -35.07 52.42 16.58
CA ILE A 842 -35.73 51.63 17.65
C ILE A 842 -34.67 50.98 18.57
N VAL A 843 -34.88 50.94 19.91
CA VAL A 843 -33.95 50.36 20.92
C VAL A 843 -34.64 49.28 21.77
N LYS A 844 -33.95 48.16 22.06
CA LYS A 844 -34.48 47.01 22.83
C LYS A 844 -33.41 46.31 23.72
N PRO A 845 -33.62 46.12 25.04
CA PRO A 845 -32.72 45.34 25.91
C PRO A 845 -33.04 43.84 25.89
N LEU A 846 -32.00 43.01 26.09
CA LEU A 846 -32.04 41.55 26.13
C LEU A 846 -31.12 41.03 27.24
N TYR A 847 -31.58 40.03 28.00
CA TYR A 847 -30.82 39.34 29.04
C TYR A 847 -30.47 37.92 28.59
N ILE A 848 -29.27 37.47 28.90
CA ILE A 848 -28.68 36.22 28.43
C ILE A 848 -28.09 35.48 29.63
N HIS A 849 -28.57 34.28 29.88
CA HIS A 849 -28.04 33.39 30.91
C HIS A 849 -27.22 32.27 30.28
N CYS A 850 -25.97 32.11 30.71
CA CYS A 850 -25.02 31.15 30.15
C CYS A 850 -24.53 30.15 31.22
N MET A 851 -24.92 28.88 31.11
CA MET A 851 -24.57 27.83 32.08
C MET A 851 -23.25 27.11 31.79
N SER A 852 -22.70 27.25 30.58
CA SER A 852 -21.44 26.60 30.18
C SER A 852 -20.42 27.60 29.64
N THR A 853 -19.14 27.26 29.72
CA THR A 853 -18.07 28.06 29.11
C THR A 853 -18.02 27.85 27.60
N GLY A 854 -17.57 28.88 26.88
CA GLY A 854 -17.40 28.78 25.43
C GLY A 854 -17.77 30.06 24.70
N SER A 855 -17.45 30.07 23.40
CA SER A 855 -17.83 31.15 22.48
C SER A 855 -19.22 30.86 21.92
N ARG A 856 -20.14 31.80 22.11
CA ARG A 856 -21.51 31.74 21.58
C ARG A 856 -21.69 32.80 20.51
N ILE A 857 -22.15 32.40 19.34
CA ILE A 857 -22.50 33.35 18.28
C ILE A 857 -23.99 33.68 18.42
N LEU A 858 -24.29 34.93 18.77
CA LEU A 858 -25.64 35.46 18.81
C LEU A 858 -25.98 36.07 17.46
N LEU A 859 -27.13 35.71 16.91
CA LEU A 859 -27.72 36.19 15.67
C LEU A 859 -28.84 37.19 15.97
N PHE A 860 -28.78 38.33 15.30
CA PHE A 860 -29.81 39.36 15.25
C PHE A 860 -30.26 39.50 13.78
N HIS A 861 -31.34 38.82 13.43
CA HIS A 861 -31.91 38.78 12.08
C HIS A 861 -33.09 39.74 11.97
N VAL A 862 -33.02 40.67 11.02
CA VAL A 862 -34.08 41.66 10.74
C VAL A 862 -34.63 41.43 9.33
N ALA A 863 -35.90 41.02 9.20
CA ALA A 863 -36.56 40.76 7.92
C ALA A 863 -37.57 41.87 7.55
N TYR A 864 -37.68 42.24 6.26
CA TYR A 864 -38.61 43.27 5.74
C TYR A 864 -38.88 43.14 4.22
N SER A 865 -39.83 43.90 3.66
CA SER A 865 -40.20 43.85 2.22
C SER A 865 -40.23 45.22 1.51
N VAL A 866 -39.80 45.25 0.23
CA VAL A 866 -39.64 46.46 -0.62
C VAL A 866 -39.91 46.20 -2.12
N SER A 867 -40.56 47.12 -2.85
CA SER A 867 -40.79 47.05 -4.32
C SER A 867 -39.74 47.78 -5.17
N ALA A 868 -39.32 47.22 -6.32
CA ALA A 868 -38.33 47.78 -7.27
C ALA A 868 -38.71 47.54 -8.77
N THR A 869 -38.20 48.35 -9.71
CA THR A 869 -38.53 48.28 -11.16
C THR A 869 -37.28 48.15 -12.05
N VAL A 870 -37.19 47.13 -12.91
CA VAL A 870 -35.97 46.80 -13.71
C VAL A 870 -36.33 46.46 -15.16
N GLU A 871 -35.71 47.15 -16.13
CA GLU A 871 -35.98 47.03 -17.58
C GLU A 871 -37.50 46.98 -17.94
N GLY A 872 -38.33 47.75 -17.22
CA GLY A 872 -39.78 47.83 -17.45
C GLY A 872 -40.64 46.75 -16.78
N LYS A 873 -40.08 45.93 -15.88
CA LYS A 873 -40.81 44.96 -15.03
C LYS A 873 -40.77 45.35 -13.55
N ASP A 874 -41.93 45.29 -12.88
CA ASP A 874 -42.06 45.52 -11.44
C ASP A 874 -41.79 44.23 -10.65
N ILE A 875 -40.93 44.30 -9.64
CA ILE A 875 -40.47 43.18 -8.82
C ILE A 875 -40.68 43.53 -7.34
N ASN A 876 -41.33 42.63 -6.59
CA ASN A 876 -41.46 42.74 -5.13
C ASN A 876 -40.34 41.93 -4.45
N CYS A 877 -39.47 42.60 -3.70
CA CYS A 877 -38.28 42.02 -3.08
C CYS A 877 -38.47 41.82 -1.58
N LYS A 878 -38.17 40.61 -1.09
CA LYS A 878 -38.02 40.34 0.35
C LYS A 878 -36.55 40.51 0.73
N CYS A 879 -36.27 41.37 1.71
CA CYS A 879 -34.93 41.70 2.16
C CYS A 879 -34.75 41.25 3.62
N HIS A 880 -33.52 40.92 3.99
CA HIS A 880 -33.17 40.62 5.38
C HIS A 880 -31.76 41.10 5.67
N LYS A 881 -31.51 41.50 6.93
CA LYS A 881 -30.22 41.96 7.42
C LYS A 881 -29.88 41.18 8.69
N ASP A 882 -28.73 40.53 8.66
CA ASP A 882 -28.21 39.76 9.79
C ASP A 882 -27.03 40.52 10.41
N GLU A 883 -27.05 40.66 11.73
CA GLU A 883 -25.87 41.01 12.53
C GLU A 883 -25.56 39.88 13.50
N THR A 884 -24.28 39.55 13.65
CA THR A 884 -23.85 38.49 14.56
C THR A 884 -22.77 38.98 15.51
N VAL A 885 -22.89 38.66 16.79
CA VAL A 885 -21.88 38.97 17.82
C VAL A 885 -21.41 37.71 18.51
N THR A 886 -20.10 37.60 18.68
CA THR A 886 -19.46 36.53 19.45
C THR A 886 -19.38 36.93 20.92
N LEU A 887 -20.10 36.22 21.79
CA LEU A 887 -20.06 36.38 23.23
C LEU A 887 -19.23 35.26 23.85
N GLU A 888 -18.12 35.63 24.49
CA GLU A 888 -17.29 34.68 25.24
C GLU A 888 -17.81 34.53 26.67
N THR A 889 -18.01 33.27 27.11
CA THR A 889 -18.38 32.94 28.48
C THR A 889 -17.21 32.28 29.21
N VAL A 890 -16.77 32.89 30.31
CA VAL A 890 -15.58 32.52 31.09
C VAL A 890 -15.98 32.13 32.53
N VAL A 891 -15.20 31.25 33.15
CA VAL A 891 -15.37 30.88 34.57
C VAL A 891 -15.00 32.09 35.44
N PRO A 892 -15.79 32.43 36.48
CA PRO A 892 -15.51 33.57 37.37
C PRO A 892 -14.22 33.39 38.19
N PHE A 893 -14.01 32.20 38.75
CA PHE A 893 -12.85 31.87 39.58
C PHE A 893 -12.56 30.36 39.52
N GLU A 894 -11.30 29.99 39.75
CA GLU A 894 -10.85 28.61 39.93
C GLU A 894 -10.69 28.30 41.41
N VAL A 895 -11.11 27.10 41.84
CA VAL A 895 -11.00 26.68 43.24
C VAL A 895 -10.06 25.48 43.31
N ALA A 896 -8.89 25.66 43.91
CA ALA A 896 -7.91 24.60 44.12
C ALA A 896 -7.99 24.08 45.57
N MET A 897 -7.92 22.76 45.72
CA MET A 897 -8.06 22.08 47.01
C MET A 897 -6.81 21.26 47.32
N LYS A 898 -6.33 21.33 48.56
CA LYS A 898 -5.10 20.62 48.99
C LYS A 898 -5.33 19.94 50.33
N PHE A 899 -5.02 18.65 50.39
CA PHE A 899 -4.90 17.92 51.65
C PHE A 899 -3.45 17.99 52.12
N VAL A 900 -3.22 18.56 53.29
CA VAL A 900 -1.87 18.69 53.85
C VAL A 900 -1.81 18.15 55.27
N SER A 901 -0.66 17.62 55.65
CA SER A 901 -0.40 17.19 57.02
C SER A 901 -0.30 18.39 57.96
N SER A 902 -0.23 18.13 59.25
CA SER A 902 0.09 19.15 60.26
C SER A 902 1.45 19.83 60.03
N LYS A 903 2.33 19.25 59.20
CA LYS A 903 3.61 19.84 58.77
C LYS A 903 3.50 20.60 57.44
N PHE A 904 2.29 20.81 56.92
CA PHE A 904 2.01 21.39 55.59
C PHE A 904 2.57 20.58 54.40
N GLU A 905 2.95 19.31 54.63
CA GLU A 905 3.33 18.40 53.55
C GLU A 905 2.09 17.83 52.86
N HIS A 906 2.09 17.77 51.53
CA HIS A 906 0.98 17.25 50.74
C HIS A 906 0.68 15.77 51.04
N LEU A 907 -0.59 15.44 51.26
CA LEU A 907 -1.07 14.09 51.56
C LEU A 907 -1.84 13.50 50.38
N GLU A 908 -1.29 12.45 49.77
CA GLU A 908 -2.02 11.63 48.79
C GLU A 908 -2.97 10.63 49.46
N ARG A 909 -2.66 10.24 50.70
CA ARG A 909 -3.44 9.31 51.52
C ARG A 909 -3.58 9.87 52.92
N VAL A 910 -4.77 9.74 53.47
CA VAL A 910 -5.08 10.09 54.84
C VAL A 910 -5.08 8.83 55.68
N TYR A 911 -4.55 8.93 56.89
CA TYR A 911 -4.45 7.82 57.82
C TYR A 911 -5.58 7.89 58.84
N VAL A 912 -6.11 6.72 59.20
CA VAL A 912 -7.17 6.62 60.20
C VAL A 912 -6.73 7.25 61.52
N ASP A 913 -7.61 8.09 62.05
CA ASP A 913 -7.46 8.81 63.30
C ASP A 913 -6.28 9.80 63.38
N ILE A 914 -5.68 10.18 62.26
CA ILE A 914 -4.62 11.19 62.21
C ILE A 914 -5.19 12.52 61.67
N PRO A 915 -4.97 13.66 62.36
CA PRO A 915 -5.46 14.96 61.90
C PRO A 915 -4.71 15.46 60.65
N PHE A 916 -5.44 16.10 59.74
CA PHE A 916 -4.92 16.73 58.53
C PHE A 916 -5.70 18.01 58.19
N LEU A 917 -5.15 18.86 57.33
CA LEU A 917 -5.72 20.14 56.92
C LEU A 917 -6.28 20.04 55.49
N LEU A 918 -7.46 20.63 55.26
CA LEU A 918 -8.05 20.91 53.95
C LEU A 918 -7.90 22.40 53.65
N MET A 919 -7.11 22.75 52.64
CA MET A 919 -6.95 24.13 52.17
C MET A 919 -7.74 24.35 50.86
N MET A 920 -8.47 25.45 50.78
CA MET A 920 -9.28 25.88 49.63
C MET A 920 -8.74 27.22 49.11
N ASP A 921 -8.16 27.23 47.91
CA ASP A 921 -7.60 28.42 47.26
C ASP A 921 -8.56 28.88 46.15
N ILE A 922 -9.18 30.05 46.28
CA ILE A 922 -10.08 30.68 45.30
C ILE A 922 -9.28 31.70 44.49
N LEU A 923 -9.00 31.39 43.23
CA LEU A 923 -8.27 32.25 42.29
C LEU A 923 -9.23 32.93 41.32
N SER A 924 -9.27 34.26 41.29
CA SER A 924 -10.11 35.01 40.36
C SER A 924 -9.58 34.94 38.92
N ALA A 925 -10.43 34.48 38.01
CA ALA A 925 -10.14 34.36 36.58
C ALA A 925 -10.85 35.44 35.73
N SER A 926 -11.73 36.23 36.35
CA SER A 926 -12.49 37.27 35.65
C SER A 926 -11.68 38.54 35.42
N PRO A 927 -11.88 39.23 34.28
CA PRO A 927 -11.34 40.57 34.05
C PRO A 927 -12.07 41.66 34.86
N TRP A 928 -13.25 41.33 35.40
CA TRP A 928 -14.08 42.22 36.21
C TRP A 928 -13.98 41.87 37.69
N PRO A 929 -14.08 42.85 38.61
CA PRO A 929 -14.05 42.58 40.06
C PRO A 929 -15.22 41.71 40.51
N ILE A 930 -14.92 40.66 41.27
CA ILE A 930 -15.90 39.75 41.88
C ILE A 930 -15.96 40.00 43.39
N GLU A 931 -17.18 40.13 43.93
CA GLU A 931 -17.43 40.22 45.37
C GLU A 931 -17.87 38.85 45.90
N LEU A 932 -17.10 38.27 46.83
CA LEU A 932 -17.44 37.04 47.55
C LEU A 932 -18.34 37.37 48.73
N VAL A 933 -19.59 36.89 48.69
CA VAL A 933 -20.62 37.17 49.70
C VAL A 933 -20.52 36.21 50.88
N ASN A 934 -20.38 34.90 50.64
CA ASN A 934 -20.29 33.88 51.70
C ASN A 934 -19.66 32.56 51.20
N SER A 935 -19.01 31.79 52.08
CA SER A 935 -18.49 30.43 51.85
C SER A 935 -19.02 29.42 52.89
N GLU A 936 -19.38 28.20 52.47
CA GLU A 936 -19.87 27.14 53.36
C GLU A 936 -19.27 25.77 52.98
N VAL A 937 -18.71 25.04 53.95
CA VAL A 937 -18.23 23.65 53.76
C VAL A 937 -19.22 22.66 54.37
N GLN A 938 -19.75 21.75 53.55
CA GLN A 938 -20.59 20.64 53.99
C GLN A 938 -19.82 19.33 53.91
N LEU A 939 -19.34 18.83 55.06
CA LEU A 939 -18.56 17.59 55.14
C LEU A 939 -19.45 16.33 55.06
N ALA A 940 -18.92 15.26 54.48
CA ALA A 940 -19.56 13.95 54.49
C ALA A 940 -19.48 13.28 55.88
N SER A 941 -20.38 12.33 56.19
CA SER A 941 -20.47 11.65 57.50
C SER A 941 -19.20 10.88 57.92
N SER A 942 -18.30 10.67 56.98
CA SER A 942 -17.03 9.96 57.15
C SER A 942 -15.84 10.87 57.49
N MET A 943 -16.05 12.19 57.54
CA MET A 943 -15.07 13.17 58.00
C MET A 943 -15.63 13.95 59.18
N THR A 944 -14.82 14.08 60.23
CA THR A 944 -15.17 14.87 61.40
C THR A 944 -14.28 16.12 61.45
N PRO A 945 -14.85 17.33 61.48
CA PRO A 945 -14.06 18.53 61.70
C PRO A 945 -13.59 18.55 63.15
N ILE A 946 -12.33 18.95 63.37
CA ILE A 946 -11.79 19.17 64.72
C ILE A 946 -12.22 20.55 65.22
N ASP A 947 -12.28 21.55 64.32
CA ASP A 947 -12.69 22.92 64.59
C ASP A 947 -14.01 23.27 63.87
N GLN A 948 -14.77 24.27 64.32
CA GLN A 948 -15.99 24.69 63.63
C GLN A 948 -15.66 25.40 62.30
N PRO A 949 -16.20 24.97 61.14
CA PRO A 949 -15.93 25.62 59.86
C PRO A 949 -16.68 26.96 59.76
N GLN A 950 -15.97 28.08 59.87
CA GLN A 950 -16.47 29.43 59.62
C GLN A 950 -15.92 29.96 58.28
N SER A 951 -16.71 30.80 57.59
CA SER A 951 -16.28 31.51 56.38
C SER A 951 -15.13 32.47 56.71
N GLN A 952 -14.00 32.33 56.02
CA GLN A 952 -12.83 33.19 56.18
C GLN A 952 -12.76 34.24 55.05
N VAL A 953 -13.59 34.11 54.01
CA VAL A 953 -13.61 34.96 52.80
C VAL A 953 -14.84 35.87 52.67
N GLU A 954 -15.64 36.01 53.74
CA GLU A 954 -16.83 36.87 53.75
C GLU A 954 -16.47 38.33 53.44
N GLY A 955 -17.10 38.91 52.40
CA GLY A 955 -16.94 40.31 52.02
C GLY A 955 -15.66 40.65 51.24
N VAL A 956 -14.89 39.64 50.81
CA VAL A 956 -13.65 39.85 50.04
C VAL A 956 -13.96 40.14 48.58
N THR A 957 -13.36 41.21 48.03
CA THR A 957 -13.41 41.52 46.60
C THR A 957 -12.12 41.08 45.92
N LEU A 958 -12.23 40.19 44.94
CA LEU A 958 -11.08 39.71 44.17
C LEU A 958 -10.96 40.45 42.84
N GLN A 959 -9.77 40.99 42.57
CA GLN A 959 -9.36 41.45 41.25
C GLN A 959 -8.79 40.28 40.44
N THR A 960 -8.51 40.51 39.15
CA THR A 960 -7.97 39.48 38.26
C THR A 960 -6.65 38.93 38.82
N SER A 961 -6.55 37.59 38.89
CA SER A 961 -5.38 36.85 39.38
C SER A 961 -5.11 36.95 40.88
N GLU A 962 -6.00 37.53 41.68
CA GLU A 962 -5.90 37.47 43.14
C GLU A 962 -6.43 36.14 43.69
N CYS A 963 -5.83 35.66 44.78
CA CYS A 963 -6.17 34.40 45.43
C CYS A 963 -6.57 34.62 46.88
N ALA A 964 -7.70 34.04 47.30
CA ALA A 964 -8.10 33.95 48.70
C ALA A 964 -8.05 32.48 49.16
N SER A 965 -7.40 32.21 50.29
CA SER A 965 -7.23 30.85 50.82
C SER A 965 -7.98 30.65 52.14
N GLU A 966 -8.71 29.55 52.26
CA GLU A 966 -9.34 29.06 53.49
C GLU A 966 -8.70 27.76 53.96
N CYS A 967 -8.69 27.49 55.27
CA CYS A 967 -8.13 26.27 55.84
C CYS A 967 -9.04 25.65 56.91
N PHE A 968 -9.22 24.34 56.86
CA PHE A 968 -10.07 23.55 57.77
C PHE A 968 -9.31 22.34 58.33
N LEU A 969 -9.34 22.13 59.65
CA LEU A 969 -8.70 20.99 60.33
C LEU A 969 -9.68 19.80 60.47
N LEU A 970 -9.32 18.66 59.88
CA LEU A 970 -10.18 17.49 59.73
C LEU A 970 -9.54 16.20 60.29
N LYS A 971 -10.38 15.23 60.63
CA LYS A 971 -10.00 13.87 61.06
C LYS A 971 -10.92 12.82 60.43
N CYS A 972 -10.36 11.67 60.06
CA CYS A 972 -11.13 10.53 59.54
C CYS A 972 -11.20 9.39 60.58
N PRO A 973 -12.38 9.07 61.14
CA PRO A 973 -12.57 7.90 62.00
C PRO A 973 -12.49 6.57 61.21
N PRO A 974 -12.29 5.43 61.89
CA PRO A 974 -12.26 4.11 61.25
C PRO A 974 -13.62 3.77 60.62
N VAL A 975 -13.62 3.43 59.34
CA VAL A 975 -14.83 3.04 58.60
C VAL A 975 -15.06 1.54 58.77
N GLN A 976 -16.27 1.14 59.18
CA GLN A 976 -16.62 -0.27 59.46
C GLN A 976 -16.65 -1.16 58.19
N ASN A 977 -16.83 -0.54 57.02
CA ASN A 977 -16.80 -1.21 55.73
C ASN A 977 -15.40 -1.07 55.14
N GLY A 978 -14.78 -2.15 54.68
CA GLY A 978 -13.42 -2.19 54.12
C GLY A 978 -13.20 -1.43 52.80
N THR A 979 -13.89 -0.30 52.60
CA THR A 979 -13.68 0.65 51.51
C THR A 979 -12.45 1.52 51.82
N SER A 980 -11.48 1.51 50.89
CA SER A 980 -10.25 2.30 50.97
C SER A 980 -10.43 3.76 50.53
N THR A 981 -11.61 4.17 50.05
CA THR A 981 -11.90 5.54 49.60
C THR A 981 -13.11 6.11 50.33
N VAL A 982 -13.01 7.39 50.71
CA VAL A 982 -13.97 8.09 51.57
C VAL A 982 -14.38 9.41 50.92
N ALA A 983 -15.68 9.75 50.94
CA ALA A 983 -16.18 11.03 50.43
C ALA A 983 -15.83 12.18 51.37
N SER A 984 -15.53 13.36 50.81
CA SER A 984 -15.15 14.55 51.59
C SER A 984 -16.29 15.55 51.82
N GLY A 985 -17.13 15.81 50.81
CA GLY A 985 -18.27 16.74 50.93
C GLY A 985 -18.43 17.73 49.77
N HIS A 986 -19.07 18.87 50.05
CA HIS A 986 -19.29 19.99 49.11
C HIS A 986 -18.83 21.33 49.70
N TYR A 987 -18.42 22.25 48.83
CA TYR A 987 -18.05 23.62 49.17
C TYR A 987 -18.91 24.60 48.35
N PHE A 988 -19.62 25.50 49.03
CA PHE A 988 -20.53 26.47 48.43
C PHE A 988 -19.93 27.87 48.47
N ILE A 989 -20.01 28.62 47.36
CA ILE A 989 -19.51 29.99 47.25
C ILE A 989 -20.60 30.87 46.65
N SER A 990 -20.98 31.95 47.33
CA SER A 990 -21.93 32.95 46.82
C SER A 990 -21.19 34.20 46.36
N TRP A 991 -21.44 34.70 45.15
CA TRP A 991 -20.69 35.81 44.54
C TRP A 991 -21.54 36.67 43.61
N LYS A 992 -21.08 37.89 43.29
CA LYS A 992 -21.70 38.78 42.28
C LYS A 992 -20.66 39.61 41.54
N ARG A 993 -20.97 39.99 40.29
CA ARG A 993 -20.16 40.92 39.48
C ARG A 993 -20.47 42.36 39.86
N LYS A 994 -19.43 43.18 40.03
CA LYS A 994 -19.59 44.63 40.20
C LYS A 994 -19.63 45.31 38.83
N SER A 995 -20.83 45.64 38.31
CA SER A 995 -21.01 46.36 37.02
C SER A 995 -21.62 47.74 37.25
N ALA A 996 -21.39 48.66 36.29
CA ALA A 996 -21.93 50.03 36.30
C ALA A 996 -23.33 50.16 35.66
N PHE A 997 -23.79 49.13 34.94
CA PHE A 997 -24.93 49.23 34.01
C PHE A 997 -26.27 48.69 34.56
N ALA A 998 -26.25 47.82 35.58
CA ALA A 998 -27.45 47.27 36.22
C ALA A 998 -27.14 46.60 37.58
N GLU A 999 -28.17 46.42 38.41
CA GLU A 999 -28.12 45.63 39.64
C GLU A 999 -28.05 44.14 39.28
N THR A 1000 -26.88 43.53 39.48
CA THR A 1000 -26.59 42.14 39.13
C THR A 1000 -27.10 41.17 40.20
N SER A 1001 -27.68 40.05 39.77
CA SER A 1001 -28.17 39.01 40.69
C SER A 1001 -27.01 38.24 41.36
N VAL A 1002 -27.22 37.79 42.60
CA VAL A 1002 -26.24 36.96 43.33
C VAL A 1002 -26.24 35.54 42.77
N VAL A 1003 -25.06 35.02 42.45
CA VAL A 1003 -24.84 33.69 41.89
C VAL A 1003 -24.26 32.77 42.97
N ARG A 1004 -24.73 31.52 43.04
CA ARG A 1004 -24.20 30.48 43.95
C ARG A 1004 -23.50 29.38 43.16
N THR A 1005 -22.22 29.15 43.43
CA THR A 1005 -21.39 28.11 42.82
C THR A 1005 -21.14 26.96 43.81
N ILE A 1006 -21.22 25.70 43.33
CA ILE A 1006 -21.02 24.49 44.14
C ILE A 1006 -19.76 23.77 43.64
N VAL A 1007 -18.83 23.48 44.54
CA VAL A 1007 -17.61 22.71 44.27
C VAL A 1007 -17.69 21.37 45.00
N ILE A 1008 -17.52 20.27 44.28
CA ILE A 1008 -17.56 18.91 44.86
C ILE A 1008 -16.15 18.56 45.36
N LEU A 1009 -16.03 18.18 46.63
CA LEU A 1009 -14.75 17.77 47.21
C LEU A 1009 -14.42 16.31 46.82
N PRO A 1010 -13.16 15.99 46.52
CA PRO A 1010 -12.73 14.71 45.97
C PRO A 1010 -12.79 13.60 47.03
N HIS A 1011 -12.81 12.35 46.58
CA HIS A 1011 -12.66 11.21 47.47
C HIS A 1011 -11.20 11.06 47.93
N VAL A 1012 -11.01 10.78 49.21
CA VAL A 1012 -9.69 10.60 49.84
C VAL A 1012 -9.44 9.13 50.10
N MET A 1013 -8.21 8.66 49.83
CA MET A 1013 -7.79 7.30 50.17
C MET A 1013 -7.46 7.20 51.67
N LEU A 1014 -8.12 6.27 52.35
CA LEU A 1014 -7.97 5.99 53.78
C LEU A 1014 -7.10 4.75 53.97
N GLU A 1015 -6.02 4.88 54.73
CA GLU A 1015 -5.08 3.78 55.00
C GLU A 1015 -4.98 3.49 56.50
N ASN A 1016 -5.05 2.20 56.87
CA ASN A 1016 -4.93 1.73 58.23
C ASN A 1016 -3.46 1.49 58.57
N ILE A 1017 -2.98 2.07 59.67
CA ILE A 1017 -1.62 1.84 60.15
C ILE A 1017 -1.67 0.79 61.27
N PRO A 1018 -1.00 -0.37 61.12
CA PRO A 1018 -1.07 -1.44 62.12
C PRO A 1018 -0.25 -1.15 63.37
N LEU A 1019 0.84 -0.39 63.25
CA LEU A 1019 1.66 0.06 64.37
C LEU A 1019 1.87 1.57 64.26
N TYR A 1020 1.31 2.32 65.21
CA TYR A 1020 1.53 3.76 65.28
C TYR A 1020 2.74 4.05 66.15
N VAL A 1021 3.66 4.86 65.64
CA VAL A 1021 4.90 5.23 66.36
C VAL A 1021 4.95 6.74 66.47
N HIS A 1022 5.03 7.23 67.72
CA HIS A 1022 5.29 8.62 68.00
C HIS A 1022 6.53 8.75 68.91
N ALA A 1023 7.23 9.87 68.79
CA ALA A 1023 8.41 10.15 69.60
C ALA A 1023 8.18 11.41 70.42
N GLU A 1024 8.43 11.30 71.71
CA GLU A 1024 8.55 12.45 72.60
C GLU A 1024 10.02 12.87 72.63
N LEU A 1025 10.28 14.09 72.14
CA LEU A 1025 11.60 14.70 72.21
C LEU A 1025 11.52 16.08 72.88
N PRO A 1026 12.58 16.46 73.61
CA PRO A 1026 12.77 17.85 74.00
C PRO A 1026 12.84 18.76 72.76
N SER A 1027 12.44 20.03 72.92
CA SER A 1027 12.43 21.00 71.81
C SER A 1027 13.82 21.33 71.23
N PHE A 1028 14.90 21.08 71.99
CA PHE A 1028 16.29 21.22 71.54
C PHE A 1028 17.25 20.31 72.33
N GLY A 1029 18.40 19.98 71.74
CA GLY A 1029 19.53 19.35 72.43
C GLY A 1029 20.68 20.32 72.73
N ARG A 1030 21.67 19.92 73.53
CA ARG A 1030 22.91 20.67 73.79
C ARG A 1030 24.12 19.76 73.64
N VAL A 1031 25.17 20.22 72.96
CA VAL A 1031 26.39 19.43 72.72
C VAL A 1031 26.97 18.92 74.05
N ARG A 1032 27.30 17.63 74.09
CA ARG A 1032 27.84 16.92 75.27
C ARG A 1032 26.91 16.82 76.49
N GLU A 1033 25.59 16.97 76.31
CA GLU A 1033 24.58 16.68 77.34
C GLU A 1033 23.64 15.55 76.91
N SER A 1034 23.16 14.72 77.84
CA SER A 1034 22.23 13.63 77.51
C SER A 1034 20.85 14.15 77.12
N LEU A 1035 20.39 13.78 75.93
CA LEU A 1035 19.05 14.01 75.37
C LEU A 1035 18.23 12.70 75.46
N PRO A 1036 17.32 12.55 76.44
CA PRO A 1036 16.43 11.41 76.50
C PRO A 1036 15.35 11.52 75.43
N VAL A 1037 15.15 10.47 74.64
CA VAL A 1037 14.11 10.33 73.62
C VAL A 1037 13.26 9.11 73.97
N ARG A 1038 11.94 9.30 74.08
CA ARG A 1038 10.99 8.22 74.29
C ARG A 1038 10.28 7.91 72.98
N TYR A 1039 10.36 6.66 72.56
CA TYR A 1039 9.56 6.14 71.45
C TYR A 1039 8.40 5.34 72.02
N HIS A 1040 7.21 5.68 71.55
CA HIS A 1040 5.95 5.06 71.91
C HIS A 1040 5.43 4.25 70.72
N LEU A 1041 5.28 2.94 70.90
CA LEU A 1041 4.85 2.02 69.87
C LEU A 1041 3.47 1.45 70.24
N GLU A 1042 2.43 1.94 69.58
CA GLU A 1042 1.04 1.55 69.82
C GLU A 1042 0.59 0.52 68.77
N ASN A 1043 0.20 -0.67 69.21
CA ASN A 1043 -0.37 -1.68 68.31
C ASN A 1043 -1.86 -1.42 68.09
N ARG A 1044 -2.20 -0.91 66.90
CA ARG A 1044 -3.59 -0.63 66.50
C ARG A 1044 -4.30 -1.81 65.83
N THR A 1045 -3.67 -2.98 65.80
CA THR A 1045 -4.29 -4.21 65.27
C THR A 1045 -4.95 -5.06 66.35
N GLY A 1046 -5.95 -5.85 65.97
CA GLY A 1046 -6.55 -6.87 66.84
C GLY A 1046 -5.68 -8.10 67.10
N LEU A 1047 -4.42 -8.13 66.64
CA LEU A 1047 -3.50 -9.27 66.72
C LEU A 1047 -2.20 -8.88 67.43
N VAL A 1048 -1.57 -9.86 68.10
CA VAL A 1048 -0.23 -9.67 68.71
C VAL A 1048 0.80 -9.47 67.59
N GLN A 1049 1.59 -8.40 67.68
CA GLN A 1049 2.62 -8.07 66.68
C GLN A 1049 4.01 -8.47 67.17
N ASP A 1050 4.75 -9.21 66.34
CA ASP A 1050 6.16 -9.53 66.54
C ASP A 1050 7.02 -8.45 65.85
N VAL A 1051 7.65 -7.59 66.63
CA VAL A 1051 8.37 -6.40 66.16
C VAL A 1051 9.87 -6.58 66.37
N GLU A 1052 10.65 -6.36 65.32
CA GLU A 1052 12.11 -6.24 65.38
C GLU A 1052 12.50 -4.78 65.18
N ILE A 1053 13.23 -4.21 66.13
CA ILE A 1053 13.58 -2.79 66.17
C ILE A 1053 15.10 -2.70 66.15
N GLY A 1054 15.64 -1.90 65.24
CA GLY A 1054 17.05 -1.57 65.14
C GLY A 1054 17.26 -0.06 65.11
N VAL A 1055 18.27 0.43 65.81
CA VAL A 1055 18.68 1.85 65.74
C VAL A 1055 19.94 1.98 64.93
N GLU A 1056 19.87 2.76 63.84
CA GLU A 1056 21.05 3.13 63.04
C GLU A 1056 21.80 4.28 63.71
N PRO A 1057 23.13 4.16 63.90
CA PRO A 1057 23.93 5.23 64.47
C PRO A 1057 23.97 6.45 63.54
N SER A 1058 23.97 7.64 64.13
CA SER A 1058 24.20 8.91 63.44
C SER A 1058 25.55 9.47 63.88
N ASP A 1059 26.38 9.95 62.96
CA ASP A 1059 27.69 10.53 63.28
C ASP A 1059 27.59 11.74 64.23
N ALA A 1060 26.42 12.38 64.28
CA ALA A 1060 26.14 13.52 65.15
C ALA A 1060 25.81 13.13 66.60
N PHE A 1061 25.50 11.87 66.89
CA PHE A 1061 25.04 11.42 68.21
C PHE A 1061 25.69 10.09 68.62
N MET A 1062 26.27 10.04 69.81
CA MET A 1062 26.43 8.76 70.50
C MET A 1062 25.09 8.39 71.15
N PHE A 1063 24.74 7.11 71.26
CA PHE A 1063 23.52 6.72 71.96
C PHE A 1063 23.75 5.57 72.92
N SER A 1064 22.94 5.55 73.99
CA SER A 1064 22.83 4.44 74.92
C SER A 1064 21.40 3.89 74.90
N GLY A 1065 21.28 2.60 74.59
CA GLY A 1065 20.01 1.89 74.46
C GLY A 1065 20.18 0.56 73.71
N LEU A 1066 19.08 -0.20 73.56
CA LEU A 1066 19.09 -1.46 72.83
C LEU A 1066 19.30 -1.18 71.33
N LYS A 1067 20.47 -1.55 70.80
CA LYS A 1067 20.80 -1.33 69.38
C LYS A 1067 19.92 -2.16 68.45
N GLN A 1068 19.61 -3.39 68.83
CA GLN A 1068 18.66 -4.27 68.15
C GLN A 1068 17.89 -5.06 69.20
N VAL A 1069 16.56 -5.05 69.12
CA VAL A 1069 15.67 -5.77 70.02
C VAL A 1069 14.53 -6.40 69.24
N ARG A 1070 14.14 -7.61 69.64
CA ARG A 1070 12.95 -8.28 69.14
C ARG A 1070 11.98 -8.48 70.29
N MET A 1071 10.75 -7.98 70.14
CA MET A 1071 9.72 -8.04 71.18
C MET A 1071 8.32 -8.23 70.61
N ARG A 1072 7.35 -8.51 71.49
CA ARG A 1072 5.95 -8.74 71.12
C ARG A 1072 5.05 -7.70 71.77
N ILE A 1073 4.23 -7.02 70.98
CA ILE A 1073 3.27 -6.00 71.46
C ILE A 1073 1.85 -6.57 71.34
N LEU A 1074 1.11 -6.58 72.45
CA LEU A 1074 -0.27 -7.09 72.50
C LEU A 1074 -1.24 -6.18 71.72
N PRO A 1075 -2.40 -6.68 71.26
CA PRO A 1075 -3.44 -5.87 70.61
C PRO A 1075 -3.84 -4.67 71.48
N GLY A 1076 -3.85 -3.47 70.92
CA GLY A 1076 -4.23 -2.23 71.63
C GLY A 1076 -3.25 -1.80 72.73
N ALA A 1077 -2.16 -2.53 72.95
CA ALA A 1077 -1.17 -2.17 73.95
C ALA A 1077 -0.13 -1.21 73.37
N GLU A 1078 0.37 -0.34 74.24
CA GLU A 1078 1.46 0.57 73.95
C GLU A 1078 2.74 0.09 74.64
N GLN A 1079 3.86 0.17 73.91
CA GLN A 1079 5.17 -0.17 74.42
C GLN A 1079 6.10 1.04 74.32
N GLU A 1080 6.72 1.37 75.44
CA GLU A 1080 7.67 2.48 75.53
C GLU A 1080 9.12 1.98 75.43
N MET A 1081 9.95 2.77 74.76
CA MET A 1081 11.39 2.58 74.66
C MET A 1081 12.13 3.89 74.92
N LEU A 1082 13.03 3.87 75.90
CA LEU A 1082 13.87 5.02 76.25
C LEU A 1082 15.25 4.88 75.60
N TYR A 1083 15.65 5.88 74.83
CA TYR A 1083 17.01 6.03 74.30
C TYR A 1083 17.64 7.32 74.81
N ASN A 1084 18.86 7.23 75.32
CA ASN A 1084 19.63 8.41 75.73
C ASN A 1084 20.63 8.77 74.63
N PHE A 1085 20.33 9.83 73.88
CA PHE A 1085 21.21 10.37 72.84
C PHE A 1085 22.18 11.39 73.42
N TYR A 1086 23.40 11.42 72.91
CA TYR A 1086 24.47 12.30 73.36
C TYR A 1086 25.04 13.02 72.13
N PRO A 1087 24.59 14.25 71.84
CA PRO A 1087 24.98 15.00 70.66
C PRO A 1087 26.44 15.44 70.74
N LEU A 1088 27.16 15.25 69.64
CA LEU A 1088 28.56 15.61 69.46
C LEU A 1088 28.72 16.93 68.68
N MET A 1089 27.74 17.27 67.83
CA MET A 1089 27.78 18.42 66.92
C MET A 1089 26.61 19.38 67.16
N ALA A 1090 26.84 20.68 66.97
CA ALA A 1090 25.81 21.72 67.05
C ALA A 1090 25.10 21.93 65.69
N GLY A 1091 23.93 22.60 65.69
CA GLY A 1091 23.11 22.90 64.52
C GLY A 1091 21.92 21.95 64.35
N TYR A 1092 21.25 22.00 63.20
CA TYR A 1092 20.18 21.04 62.85
C TYR A 1092 20.80 19.68 62.52
N GLN A 1093 20.77 18.77 63.49
CA GLN A 1093 21.39 17.46 63.37
C GLN A 1093 20.35 16.36 63.15
N VAL A 1094 20.75 15.35 62.39
CA VAL A 1094 19.91 14.18 62.06
C VAL A 1094 19.93 13.22 63.25
N LEU A 1095 18.74 12.92 63.77
CA LEU A 1095 18.57 11.97 64.88
C LEU A 1095 18.92 10.54 64.44
N PRO A 1096 19.45 9.68 65.34
CA PRO A 1096 19.61 8.25 65.07
C PRO A 1096 18.30 7.63 64.59
N GLN A 1097 18.34 6.88 63.48
CA GLN A 1097 17.13 6.40 62.81
C GLN A 1097 16.62 5.11 63.47
N LEU A 1098 15.33 5.10 63.83
CA LEU A 1098 14.64 3.91 64.32
C LEU A 1098 14.07 3.12 63.13
N ASN A 1099 14.65 1.95 62.86
CA ASN A 1099 14.13 0.99 61.91
C ASN A 1099 13.25 -0.02 62.64
N VAL A 1100 11.98 -0.08 62.26
CA VAL A 1100 10.99 -1.00 62.85
C VAL A 1100 10.52 -1.95 61.75
N ASN A 1101 10.77 -3.25 61.96
CA ASN A 1101 10.39 -4.33 61.06
C ASN A 1101 9.28 -5.17 61.71
N LEU A 1102 8.15 -5.28 61.02
CA LEU A 1102 7.04 -6.13 61.42
C LEU A 1102 7.17 -7.50 60.75
N LEU A 1103 7.49 -8.54 61.53
CA LEU A 1103 7.80 -9.86 60.96
C LEU A 1103 6.59 -10.55 60.33
N ARG A 1104 5.37 -10.19 60.75
CA ARG A 1104 4.11 -10.71 60.18
C ARG A 1104 3.62 -9.90 58.98
N PHE A 1105 4.08 -8.67 58.83
CA PHE A 1105 3.65 -7.75 57.77
C PHE A 1105 4.89 -7.12 57.10
N PRO A 1106 5.63 -7.90 56.29
CA PRO A 1106 6.86 -7.43 55.65
C PRO A 1106 6.63 -6.33 54.59
N ASN A 1107 5.38 -6.05 54.21
CA ASN A 1107 5.00 -5.06 53.20
C ASN A 1107 4.90 -3.62 53.73
N ILE A 1108 5.01 -3.40 55.05
CA ILE A 1108 4.94 -2.05 55.61
C ILE A 1108 6.34 -1.45 55.54
N SER A 1109 6.51 -0.43 54.70
CA SER A 1109 7.79 0.21 54.51
C SER A 1109 8.20 0.99 55.78
N SER A 1110 9.47 0.87 56.17
CA SER A 1110 10.08 1.73 57.19
C SER A 1110 9.91 3.23 56.86
N GLN A 1111 9.68 3.56 55.58
CA GLN A 1111 9.36 4.90 55.08
C GLN A 1111 8.03 5.48 55.60
N LEU A 1112 7.01 4.65 55.83
CA LEU A 1112 5.72 5.12 56.35
C LEU A 1112 5.84 5.53 57.82
N LEU A 1113 6.58 4.74 58.61
CA LEU A 1113 6.88 5.05 60.01
C LEU A 1113 7.79 6.28 60.17
N ARG A 1114 8.72 6.50 59.21
CA ARG A 1114 9.57 7.71 59.16
C ARG A 1114 8.78 9.02 59.00
N ARG A 1115 7.56 9.01 58.44
CA ARG A 1115 6.75 10.24 58.29
C ARG A 1115 6.24 10.77 59.64
N PHE A 1116 5.98 9.88 60.59
CA PHE A 1116 5.48 10.24 61.93
C PHE A 1116 6.59 10.68 62.88
N LEU A 1117 7.82 10.20 62.66
CA LEU A 1117 8.97 10.55 63.47
C LEU A 1117 9.65 11.84 62.97
N PRO A 1118 10.16 12.69 63.87
CA PRO A 1118 10.98 13.83 63.47
C PRO A 1118 12.35 13.36 63.00
N SER A 1119 12.81 13.88 61.87
CA SER A 1119 14.09 13.49 61.26
C SER A 1119 15.29 14.31 61.75
N ARG A 1120 15.03 15.53 62.27
CA ARG A 1120 16.06 16.48 62.69
C ARG A 1120 15.66 17.14 64.00
N ILE A 1121 16.67 17.42 64.83
CA ILE A 1121 16.53 18.25 66.02
C ILE A 1121 17.61 19.33 65.98
N PHE A 1122 17.30 20.51 66.52
CA PHE A 1122 18.29 21.56 66.69
C PHE A 1122 19.12 21.32 67.96
N VAL A 1123 20.44 21.23 67.82
CA VAL A 1123 21.40 21.06 68.91
C VAL A 1123 22.18 22.37 69.13
N LYS A 1124 22.08 22.94 70.33
CA LYS A 1124 22.80 24.14 70.73
C LYS A 1124 24.26 23.82 71.07
N PRO A 1125 25.24 24.66 70.71
CA PRO A 1125 26.64 24.48 71.11
C PRO A 1125 26.80 24.62 72.63
N GLN A 1126 27.79 23.93 73.21
CA GLN A 1126 28.15 24.09 74.61
C GLN A 1126 29.03 25.35 74.75
N GLY A 1127 28.53 26.37 75.45
CA GLY A 1127 29.29 27.61 75.69
C GLY A 1127 30.53 27.34 76.56
N ARG A 1128 31.67 27.96 76.23
CA ARG A 1128 32.83 28.01 77.13
C ARG A 1128 32.47 28.89 78.33
N ASN A 1129 32.57 28.34 79.55
CA ASN A 1129 32.57 29.15 80.76
C ASN A 1129 33.80 30.07 80.73
N GLY A 1130 33.55 31.39 80.72
CA GLY A 1130 34.56 32.43 80.90
C GLY A 1130 35.55 32.57 79.74
N ASP A 1131 35.25 33.43 78.78
CA ASP A 1131 36.04 34.65 78.63
C ASP A 1131 35.40 35.59 77.61
N THR A 1132 35.41 36.85 78.00
CA THR A 1132 34.87 38.03 77.33
C THR A 1132 35.34 38.21 75.88
N SER A 1133 34.48 38.87 75.12
CA SER A 1133 34.69 39.45 73.78
C SER A 1133 34.63 38.46 72.62
N ILE A 1134 33.51 38.47 71.90
CA ILE A 1134 33.36 39.27 70.67
C ILE A 1134 31.91 39.11 70.19
N GLU A 1135 31.21 40.25 70.15
CA GLU A 1135 30.00 40.47 69.38
C GLU A 1135 30.31 40.37 67.89
N ALA A 1136 29.54 39.59 67.13
CA ALA A 1136 29.05 39.93 65.77
C ALA A 1136 28.25 38.77 65.18
N ALA A 1137 27.02 39.13 64.76
CA ALA A 1137 26.03 38.40 63.97
C ALA A 1137 25.20 37.31 64.68
#